data_AF-A0A1U9NA00-F1
#
_entry.id   AF-A0A1U9NA00-F1
#
_cell.length_a   1.000
_cell.length_b   1.000
_cell.length_c   1.000
_cell.angle_alpha   90.00
_cell.angle_beta   90.00
_cell.angle_gamma   90.00
#
_symmetry.space_group_name_H-M   'P 1'
#
loop_
_entity.id
_entity.type
_entity.pdbx_description
1 polymer ?
#
loop_
_entity_poly.entity_id
_entity_poly.type
_entity_poly.pdbx_seq_one_letter_code
_entity_poly.pdbx_strand_id
1 'polypeptide(L)'
;MNYADHVKRLTPAEKRLVKHINDHWTREQALAELKSHLQVAIEVELATIPIYLFTYYSINRTPTGFPDTSLSQFADRAGAAIMSVAVEEMLHMSLSSNVLFSLGQMPQMYLHSPGPYPTNLPGHTKLGPDAKPLALPLSKLSVEQLWHFLEIEYPAASDAPPEGGAWKTIGQIYSYVRCIICSEHMKDEDFHRGETLRQIQPTNYSPNNIDTVYPEHSFNKHQAPPEKNSAAHAAAYMSREDSHAGKSQLLAITSREQALQAIQTIDAQGEGFGPAKFDDPSHQELSHYFKFLTLQSQIEGYDPKSEKLPKHPKPPAAAKQPVSTADLSGVVFNFPDNPVAASYLPGYAELANVVSGLYQYMLIMTESIFLQEPHNQKRYFNQSLHRSMIWILDKVIQQMRTVTFQENNITYNLAPTFENINLGHRHQAFSNLTSLCNNFRAQFGTEPWYTAAYLDDYIKMIPTLPDVSAFWPDVANPQLEKFKGVPKFPANPPAAVGKDEVRHACMGLNHCKGQGRTRDNNCAGQGYCSTALEYNYADPSQPNVSDHTCHVKNDCAGQGGCGLYGTAEEQDHPAHNECATLGSCATPINAERFSTDGPNRGKGVWKRARKVFEEKTWPTLRKDNPSLPKTPSPVPHQELFSNGPTMEWIETYSGEGMTACGASGMSGANSCG
;
A
#
# COMPACT_ATOMS: atom_id res chain seq x y z
N MET A 1 -35.90 13.42 -18.24
CA MET A 1 -35.99 12.30 -17.29
C MET A 1 -34.79 12.44 -16.37
N ASN A 2 -34.99 12.53 -15.05
CA ASN A 2 -33.90 12.72 -14.09
C ASN A 2 -33.16 11.38 -13.96
N TYR A 3 -32.04 11.21 -14.68
CA TYR A 3 -31.25 9.97 -14.68
C TYR A 3 -30.55 9.71 -13.33
N ALA A 4 -30.40 10.75 -12.49
CA ALA A 4 -29.59 10.73 -11.27
C ALA A 4 -30.17 9.93 -10.08
N ASP A 5 -31.48 9.63 -10.08
CA ASP A 5 -32.15 9.03 -8.91
C ASP A 5 -32.37 7.51 -8.99
N HIS A 6 -31.96 6.84 -10.08
CA HIS A 6 -32.25 5.40 -10.25
C HIS A 6 -31.00 4.56 -10.44
N VAL A 7 -30.88 3.51 -9.62
CA VAL A 7 -29.88 2.44 -9.81
C VAL A 7 -30.06 1.82 -11.20
N LYS A 8 -28.95 1.72 -11.96
CA LYS A 8 -28.94 1.13 -13.31
C LYS A 8 -29.60 -0.26 -13.31
N ARG A 9 -30.16 -0.68 -14.44
CA ARG A 9 -30.63 -2.07 -14.60
C ARG A 9 -29.44 -3.02 -14.74
N LEU A 10 -29.58 -4.23 -14.22
CA LEU A 10 -28.55 -5.26 -14.35
C LEU A 10 -28.34 -5.68 -15.82
N THR A 11 -27.08 -5.89 -16.20
CA THR A 11 -26.69 -6.48 -17.49
C THR A 11 -27.09 -7.95 -17.56
N PRO A 12 -27.15 -8.58 -18.75
CA PRO A 12 -27.33 -10.02 -18.87
C PRO A 12 -26.33 -10.84 -18.04
N ALA A 13 -25.05 -10.46 -18.00
CA ALA A 13 -24.02 -11.13 -17.20
C ALA A 13 -24.27 -11.01 -15.70
N GLU A 14 -24.61 -9.80 -15.24
CA GLU A 14 -24.97 -9.57 -13.84
C GLU A 14 -26.20 -10.38 -13.42
N LYS A 15 -27.24 -10.44 -14.26
CA LYS A 15 -28.43 -11.26 -13.98
C LYS A 15 -28.10 -12.74 -13.83
N ARG A 16 -27.16 -13.26 -14.64
CA ARG A 16 -26.69 -14.66 -14.53
C ARG A 16 -26.01 -14.89 -13.18
N LEU A 17 -25.13 -13.98 -12.76
CA LEU A 17 -24.44 -14.10 -11.47
C LEU A 17 -25.40 -13.94 -10.28
N VAL A 18 -26.31 -12.96 -10.30
CA VAL A 18 -27.35 -12.80 -9.27
C VAL A 18 -28.17 -14.07 -9.12
N LYS A 19 -28.61 -14.67 -10.24
CA LYS A 19 -29.33 -15.95 -10.21
C LYS A 19 -28.48 -17.05 -9.59
N HIS A 20 -27.21 -17.17 -9.97
CA HIS A 20 -26.29 -18.16 -9.41
C HIS A 20 -26.12 -17.99 -7.90
N ILE A 21 -25.93 -16.75 -7.41
CA ILE A 21 -25.82 -16.44 -5.99
C ILE A 21 -27.11 -16.85 -5.26
N ASN A 22 -28.28 -16.50 -5.79
CA ASN A 22 -29.57 -16.87 -5.19
C ASN A 22 -29.77 -18.39 -5.11
N ASP A 23 -29.38 -19.12 -6.16
CA ASP A 23 -29.59 -20.57 -6.24
C ASP A 23 -28.59 -21.39 -5.41
N HIS A 24 -27.36 -20.90 -5.22
CA HIS A 24 -26.25 -21.74 -4.75
C HIS A 24 -25.53 -21.24 -3.49
N TRP A 25 -25.65 -19.96 -3.12
CA TRP A 25 -24.94 -19.44 -1.95
C TRP A 25 -25.83 -19.45 -0.72
N THR A 26 -25.21 -19.59 0.45
CA THR A 26 -25.88 -19.22 1.70
C THR A 26 -25.79 -17.72 1.92
N ARG A 27 -26.65 -17.22 2.81
CA ARG A 27 -26.62 -15.81 3.19
C ARG A 27 -25.31 -15.43 3.88
N GLU A 28 -24.76 -16.31 4.72
CA GLU A 28 -23.49 -16.10 5.42
C GLU A 28 -22.34 -15.99 4.42
N GLN A 29 -22.34 -16.85 3.40
CA GLN A 29 -21.36 -16.79 2.31
C GLN A 29 -21.47 -15.47 1.55
N ALA A 30 -22.67 -15.07 1.13
CA ALA A 30 -22.88 -13.81 0.41
C ALA A 30 -22.39 -12.59 1.22
N LEU A 31 -22.65 -12.57 2.53
CA LEU A 31 -22.17 -11.47 3.39
C LEU A 31 -20.65 -11.47 3.55
N ALA A 32 -20.02 -12.64 3.69
CA ALA A 32 -18.57 -12.76 3.79
C ALA A 32 -17.87 -12.34 2.48
N GLU A 33 -18.38 -12.81 1.34
CA GLU A 33 -17.93 -12.45 0.00
C GLU A 33 -18.05 -10.93 -0.23
N LEU A 34 -19.20 -10.33 0.11
CA LEU A 34 -19.41 -8.88 -0.02
C LEU A 34 -18.38 -8.09 0.79
N LYS A 35 -18.20 -8.44 2.07
CA LYS A 35 -17.25 -7.76 2.95
C LYS A 35 -15.81 -7.88 2.47
N SER A 36 -15.40 -9.08 2.05
CA SER A 36 -14.06 -9.33 1.53
C SER A 36 -13.80 -8.52 0.26
N HIS A 37 -14.74 -8.49 -0.67
CA HIS A 37 -14.54 -7.81 -1.96
C HIS A 37 -14.68 -6.29 -1.85
N LEU A 38 -15.43 -5.77 -0.88
CA LEU A 38 -15.40 -4.36 -0.53
C LEU A 38 -14.05 -3.94 0.08
N GLN A 39 -13.42 -4.80 0.88
CA GLN A 39 -12.06 -4.54 1.37
C GLN A 39 -11.06 -4.54 0.21
N VAL A 40 -11.15 -5.49 -0.73
CA VAL A 40 -10.34 -5.46 -1.97
C VAL A 40 -10.60 -4.19 -2.77
N ALA A 41 -11.86 -3.76 -2.91
CA ALA A 41 -12.19 -2.52 -3.63
C ALA A 41 -11.53 -1.29 -2.98
N ILE A 42 -11.52 -1.18 -1.64
CA ILE A 42 -10.81 -0.12 -0.91
C ILE A 42 -9.31 -0.13 -1.23
N GLU A 43 -8.71 -1.33 -1.31
CA GLU A 43 -7.29 -1.49 -1.64
C GLU A 43 -6.98 -1.17 -3.11
N VAL A 44 -7.93 -1.40 -4.02
CA VAL A 44 -7.83 -0.97 -5.42
C VAL A 44 -7.81 0.55 -5.52
N GLU A 45 -8.72 1.26 -4.87
CA GLU A 45 -8.70 2.74 -4.94
C GLU A 45 -7.50 3.33 -4.18
N LEU A 46 -7.06 2.66 -3.10
CA LEU A 46 -5.82 3.02 -2.44
C LEU A 46 -4.60 2.80 -3.34
N ALA A 47 -4.63 1.83 -4.23
CA ALA A 47 -3.53 1.52 -5.15
C ALA A 47 -3.28 2.62 -6.19
N THR A 48 -4.33 3.28 -6.65
CA THR A 48 -4.25 4.31 -7.69
C THR A 48 -3.73 5.65 -7.15
N ILE A 49 -4.06 5.99 -5.89
CA ILE A 49 -3.74 7.30 -5.28
C ILE A 49 -2.24 7.63 -5.32
N PRO A 50 -1.29 6.79 -4.83
CA PRO A 50 0.13 7.11 -4.89
C PRO A 50 0.66 7.25 -6.31
N ILE A 51 0.15 6.46 -7.25
CA ILE A 51 0.55 6.48 -8.66
C ILE A 51 0.17 7.83 -9.28
N TYR A 52 -1.08 8.28 -9.10
CA TYR A 52 -1.54 9.57 -9.61
C TYR A 52 -0.85 10.74 -8.91
N LEU A 53 -0.69 10.68 -7.60
CA LEU A 53 -0.01 11.73 -6.84
C LEU A 53 1.47 11.86 -7.21
N PHE A 54 2.19 10.75 -7.41
CA PHE A 54 3.60 10.78 -7.80
C PHE A 54 3.78 11.51 -9.14
N THR A 55 2.97 11.17 -10.14
CA THR A 55 2.97 11.87 -11.43
C THR A 55 2.53 13.33 -11.29
N TYR A 56 1.49 13.63 -10.50
CA TYR A 56 1.06 15.00 -10.21
C TYR A 56 2.20 15.86 -9.65
N TYR A 57 2.92 15.35 -8.64
CA TYR A 57 4.02 16.07 -8.02
C TYR A 57 5.25 16.24 -8.91
N SER A 58 5.36 15.44 -9.99
CA SER A 58 6.38 15.67 -11.02
C SER A 58 6.08 16.90 -11.89
N ILE A 59 4.85 17.43 -11.92
CA ILE A 59 4.48 18.53 -12.80
C ILE A 59 4.77 19.88 -12.14
N ASN A 60 5.49 20.75 -12.85
CA ASN A 60 5.57 22.17 -12.52
C ASN A 60 4.36 22.89 -13.12
N ARG A 61 3.34 23.14 -12.30
CA ARG A 61 2.07 23.75 -12.71
C ARG A 61 2.14 25.26 -12.94
N THR A 62 3.16 25.92 -12.39
CA THR A 62 3.40 27.35 -12.59
C THR A 62 4.80 27.57 -13.15
N PRO A 63 5.12 27.01 -14.33
CA PRO A 63 6.43 27.17 -14.91
C PRO A 63 6.65 28.62 -15.38
N THR A 64 7.88 28.95 -15.76
CA THR A 64 8.20 30.26 -16.33
C THR A 64 7.25 30.60 -17.49
N GLY A 65 6.62 31.77 -17.41
CA GLY A 65 5.65 32.22 -18.40
C GLY A 65 4.20 31.79 -18.13
N PHE A 66 3.88 31.16 -17.00
CA PHE A 66 2.49 30.94 -16.59
C PHE A 66 1.75 32.26 -16.32
N PRO A 67 0.49 32.44 -16.78
CA PRO A 67 -0.34 31.52 -17.57
C PRO A 67 -0.29 31.82 -19.09
N ASP A 68 0.74 32.49 -19.58
CA ASP A 68 0.74 33.16 -20.88
C ASP A 68 1.19 32.28 -22.06
N THR A 69 1.80 31.11 -21.81
CA THR A 69 2.25 30.20 -22.88
C THR A 69 1.37 28.94 -22.94
N SER A 70 1.22 28.38 -24.15
CA SER A 70 0.50 27.11 -24.36
C SER A 70 1.08 25.96 -23.52
N LEU A 71 2.40 25.90 -23.40
CA LEU A 71 3.09 24.90 -22.57
C LEU A 71 2.77 25.05 -21.08
N SER A 72 2.74 26.29 -20.56
CA SER A 72 2.39 26.54 -19.16
C SER A 72 0.93 26.20 -18.84
N GLN A 73 0.01 26.51 -19.77
CA GLN A 73 -1.41 26.17 -19.64
C GLN A 73 -1.63 24.66 -19.75
N PHE A 74 -0.86 23.97 -20.62
CA PHE A 74 -0.87 22.52 -20.71
C PHE A 74 -0.40 21.88 -19.39
N ALA A 75 0.72 22.33 -18.82
CA ALA A 75 1.25 21.80 -17.58
C ALA A 75 0.23 21.93 -16.43
N ASP A 76 -0.41 23.10 -16.29
CA ASP A 76 -1.43 23.31 -15.27
C ASP A 76 -2.69 22.48 -15.50
N ARG A 77 -3.15 22.37 -16.75
CA ARG A 77 -4.28 21.51 -17.13
C ARG A 77 -3.99 20.02 -16.86
N ALA A 78 -2.77 19.55 -17.15
CA ALA A 78 -2.36 18.18 -16.87
C ALA A 78 -2.38 17.91 -15.36
N GLY A 79 -1.82 18.84 -14.56
CA GLY A 79 -1.89 18.77 -13.10
C GLY A 79 -3.33 18.74 -12.57
N ALA A 80 -4.20 19.62 -13.09
CA ALA A 80 -5.60 19.70 -12.70
C ALA A 80 -6.38 18.41 -12.99
N ALA A 81 -6.16 17.80 -14.16
CA ALA A 81 -6.83 16.56 -14.56
C ALA A 81 -6.38 15.35 -13.72
N ILE A 82 -5.08 15.22 -13.46
CA ILE A 82 -4.57 14.14 -12.61
C ILE A 82 -5.05 14.31 -11.17
N MET A 83 -5.04 15.54 -10.65
CA MET A 83 -5.55 15.82 -9.30
C MET A 83 -7.06 15.59 -9.18
N SER A 84 -7.87 15.95 -10.19
CA SER A 84 -9.31 15.67 -10.15
C SER A 84 -9.60 14.18 -10.06
N VAL A 85 -8.87 13.36 -10.84
CA VAL A 85 -8.99 11.90 -10.74
C VAL A 85 -8.54 11.42 -9.37
N ALA A 86 -7.37 11.83 -8.87
CA ALA A 86 -6.90 11.41 -7.54
C ALA A 86 -7.88 11.77 -6.39
N VAL A 87 -8.58 12.90 -6.49
CA VAL A 87 -9.63 13.29 -5.53
C VAL A 87 -10.88 12.41 -5.67
N GLU A 88 -11.24 12.01 -6.88
CA GLU A 88 -12.32 11.05 -7.14
C GLU A 88 -11.95 9.64 -6.64
N GLU A 89 -10.71 9.18 -6.77
CA GLU A 89 -10.23 7.92 -6.17
C GLU A 89 -10.36 7.93 -4.63
N MET A 90 -10.05 9.07 -3.99
CA MET A 90 -10.27 9.24 -2.54
C MET A 90 -11.76 9.20 -2.17
N LEU A 91 -12.65 9.69 -3.05
CA LEU A 91 -14.09 9.55 -2.90
C LEU A 91 -14.50 8.08 -3.03
N HIS A 92 -13.97 7.35 -4.01
CA HIS A 92 -14.30 5.94 -4.25
C HIS A 92 -13.87 5.08 -3.06
N MET A 93 -12.65 5.29 -2.56
CA MET A 93 -12.16 4.66 -1.34
C MET A 93 -13.10 4.96 -0.16
N SER A 94 -13.59 6.20 -0.03
CA SER A 94 -14.52 6.61 1.03
C SER A 94 -15.90 5.96 0.89
N LEU A 95 -16.42 5.85 -0.33
CA LEU A 95 -17.70 5.21 -0.63
C LEU A 95 -17.65 3.70 -0.33
N SER A 96 -16.63 2.99 -0.84
CA SER A 96 -16.41 1.57 -0.56
C SER A 96 -16.21 1.32 0.94
N SER A 97 -15.50 2.22 1.64
CA SER A 97 -15.34 2.19 3.10
C SER A 97 -16.67 2.39 3.85
N ASN A 98 -17.51 3.34 3.44
CA ASN A 98 -18.82 3.56 4.05
C ASN A 98 -19.75 2.34 3.86
N VAL A 99 -19.73 1.72 2.67
CA VAL A 99 -20.50 0.48 2.42
C VAL A 99 -19.99 -0.63 3.34
N LEU A 100 -18.69 -0.88 3.42
CA LEU A 100 -18.12 -1.92 4.29
C LEU A 100 -18.42 -1.67 5.78
N PHE A 101 -18.28 -0.42 6.22
CA PHE A 101 -18.57 -0.02 7.60
C PHE A 101 -20.04 -0.20 7.95
N SER A 102 -20.96 0.14 7.04
CA SER A 102 -22.40 -0.06 7.25
C SER A 102 -22.78 -1.53 7.48
N LEU A 103 -22.00 -2.47 6.93
CA LEU A 103 -22.10 -3.93 7.15
C LEU A 103 -21.46 -4.39 8.48
N GLY A 104 -20.94 -3.46 9.27
CA GLY A 104 -20.37 -3.71 10.60
C GLY A 104 -18.92 -4.18 10.57
N GLN A 105 -18.17 -3.88 9.51
CA GLN A 105 -16.74 -4.20 9.41
C GLN A 105 -15.92 -2.93 9.23
N MET A 106 -14.87 -2.76 10.03
CA MET A 106 -13.96 -1.63 9.91
C MET A 106 -13.09 -1.73 8.64
N PRO A 107 -13.08 -0.71 7.77
CA PRO A 107 -12.12 -0.59 6.68
C PRO A 107 -10.67 -0.69 7.18
N GLN A 108 -9.81 -1.40 6.43
CA GLN A 108 -8.37 -1.47 6.68
C GLN A 108 -7.61 -0.84 5.51
N MET A 109 -6.59 -0.03 5.80
CA MET A 109 -5.80 0.76 4.85
C MET A 109 -4.32 0.81 5.23
N TYR A 110 -3.99 0.93 6.52
CA TYR A 110 -2.61 1.00 7.00
C TYR A 110 -1.84 -0.29 6.66
N LEU A 111 -0.72 -0.16 5.93
CA LEU A 111 0.06 -1.26 5.32
C LEU A 111 -0.64 -2.04 4.18
N HIS A 112 -1.77 -1.53 3.67
CA HIS A 112 -2.50 -2.13 2.54
C HIS A 112 -2.35 -1.35 1.22
N SER A 113 -1.53 -0.29 1.19
CA SER A 113 -1.12 0.31 -0.08
C SER A 113 -0.33 -0.72 -0.89
N PRO A 114 -0.47 -0.83 -2.20
CA PRO A 114 0.31 -1.80 -2.97
C PRO A 114 1.80 -1.43 -2.99
N GLY A 115 2.64 -2.46 -3.00
CA GLY A 115 4.09 -2.35 -3.10
C GLY A 115 4.75 -3.73 -3.14
N PRO A 116 6.02 -3.85 -3.60
CA PRO A 116 6.85 -2.77 -4.16
C PRO A 116 6.38 -2.32 -5.57
N TYR A 117 6.84 -1.14 -6.02
CA TYR A 117 6.58 -0.65 -7.38
C TYR A 117 7.69 -1.11 -8.36
N PRO A 118 7.36 -1.40 -9.63
CA PRO A 118 6.02 -1.37 -10.20
C PRO A 118 5.15 -2.49 -9.64
N THR A 119 3.86 -2.20 -9.48
CA THR A 119 2.91 -3.09 -8.79
C THR A 119 1.76 -3.53 -9.70
N ASN A 120 0.86 -4.37 -9.17
CA ASN A 120 -0.39 -4.75 -9.83
C ASN A 120 -1.56 -4.37 -8.90
N LEU A 121 -2.77 -4.24 -9.44
CA LEU A 121 -3.95 -3.94 -8.64
C LEU A 121 -4.39 -5.18 -7.83
N PRO A 122 -4.82 -5.02 -6.57
CA PRO A 122 -5.28 -6.13 -5.72
C PRO A 122 -6.37 -6.98 -6.38
N GLY A 123 -6.10 -8.25 -6.62
CA GLY A 123 -7.06 -9.19 -7.23
C GLY A 123 -7.20 -9.07 -8.75
N HIS A 124 -6.52 -8.14 -9.42
CA HIS A 124 -6.49 -8.06 -10.88
C HIS A 124 -5.73 -9.25 -11.49
N THR A 125 -6.03 -9.57 -12.74
CA THR A 125 -5.28 -10.57 -13.51
C THR A 125 -3.80 -10.16 -13.68
N LYS A 126 -2.97 -11.09 -14.16
CA LYS A 126 -1.54 -10.80 -14.39
C LYS A 126 -1.29 -9.93 -15.61
N LEU A 127 -2.22 -9.88 -16.57
CA LEU A 127 -2.04 -9.20 -17.85
C LEU A 127 -2.94 -7.97 -17.98
N GLY A 128 -2.37 -6.85 -18.43
CA GLY A 128 -3.11 -5.66 -18.79
C GLY A 128 -3.89 -5.80 -20.12
N PRO A 129 -4.60 -4.74 -20.54
CA PRO A 129 -5.40 -4.74 -21.76
C PRO A 129 -4.59 -4.93 -23.05
N ASP A 130 -3.28 -4.63 -23.04
CA ASP A 130 -2.38 -4.89 -24.17
C ASP A 130 -1.75 -6.29 -24.18
N ALA A 131 -2.26 -7.19 -23.32
CA ALA A 131 -1.81 -8.56 -23.12
C ALA A 131 -0.36 -8.71 -22.59
N LYS A 132 0.23 -7.65 -22.04
CA LYS A 132 1.51 -7.71 -21.31
C LYS A 132 1.29 -7.78 -19.80
N PRO A 133 2.30 -8.20 -19.01
CA PRO A 133 2.21 -8.14 -17.56
C PRO A 133 1.83 -6.74 -17.08
N LEU A 134 0.77 -6.62 -16.27
CA LEU A 134 0.40 -5.34 -15.68
C LEU A 134 1.46 -4.98 -14.62
N ALA A 135 2.17 -3.90 -14.85
CA ALA A 135 3.26 -3.41 -14.01
C ALA A 135 3.14 -1.89 -13.92
N LEU A 136 2.41 -1.42 -12.92
CA LEU A 136 2.07 -0.02 -12.70
C LEU A 136 3.18 0.69 -11.93
N PRO A 137 3.94 1.61 -12.55
CA PRO A 137 5.08 2.24 -11.91
C PRO A 137 4.71 3.56 -11.21
N LEU A 138 5.54 3.96 -10.26
CA LEU A 138 5.68 5.36 -9.89
C LEU A 138 6.59 6.02 -10.95
N SER A 139 6.04 6.89 -11.79
CA SER A 139 6.82 7.64 -12.77
C SER A 139 6.28 9.07 -12.98
N LYS A 140 7.17 9.94 -13.45
CA LYS A 140 6.85 11.33 -13.85
C LYS A 140 5.89 11.38 -15.04
N LEU A 141 5.32 12.55 -15.30
CA LEU A 141 4.43 12.74 -16.45
C LEU A 141 5.17 12.45 -17.76
N SER A 142 4.68 11.45 -18.49
CA SER A 142 5.14 11.05 -19.81
C SER A 142 3.98 10.42 -20.60
N VAL A 143 4.17 10.22 -21.91
CA VAL A 143 3.16 9.52 -22.73
C VAL A 143 3.00 8.06 -22.28
N GLU A 144 4.08 7.43 -21.82
CA GLU A 144 4.11 6.08 -21.26
C GLU A 144 3.41 6.01 -19.90
N GLN A 145 3.61 6.99 -19.02
CA GLN A 145 2.94 7.00 -17.72
C GLN A 145 1.43 7.19 -17.87
N LEU A 146 0.99 8.02 -18.82
CA LEU A 146 -0.42 8.14 -19.17
C LEU A 146 -0.98 6.83 -19.75
N TRP A 147 -0.16 5.98 -20.40
CA TRP A 147 -0.61 4.65 -20.80
C TRP A 147 -0.92 3.79 -19.57
N HIS A 148 -0.07 3.80 -18.55
CA HIS A 148 -0.34 3.06 -17.32
C HIS A 148 -1.62 3.53 -16.61
N PHE A 149 -1.95 4.83 -16.68
CA PHE A 149 -3.23 5.33 -16.18
C PHE A 149 -4.41 4.78 -16.98
N LEU A 150 -4.27 4.69 -18.32
CA LEU A 150 -5.28 4.08 -19.18
C LEU A 150 -5.42 2.57 -18.96
N GLU A 151 -4.38 1.88 -18.48
CA GLU A 151 -4.48 0.47 -18.09
C GLU A 151 -5.29 0.28 -16.81
N ILE A 152 -5.17 1.20 -15.85
CA ILE A 152 -5.97 1.22 -14.62
C ILE A 152 -7.44 1.48 -14.97
N GLU A 153 -7.71 2.56 -15.70
CA GLU A 153 -9.07 3.04 -16.01
C GLU A 153 -9.70 2.36 -17.23
N TYR A 154 -9.14 1.25 -17.70
CA TYR A 154 -9.53 0.66 -18.96
C TYR A 154 -11.01 0.23 -18.92
N PRO A 155 -11.86 0.65 -19.89
CA PRO A 155 -13.29 0.44 -19.78
C PRO A 155 -13.70 -1.01 -20.00
N ALA A 156 -14.60 -1.51 -19.18
CA ALA A 156 -15.23 -2.81 -19.37
C ALA A 156 -16.07 -2.86 -20.66
N ALA A 157 -16.18 -4.05 -21.25
CA ALA A 157 -17.21 -4.30 -22.23
C ALA A 157 -18.61 -4.22 -21.57
N SER A 158 -19.63 -3.77 -22.31
CA SER A 158 -20.98 -3.52 -21.73
C SER A 158 -21.69 -4.73 -21.10
N ASP A 159 -21.29 -5.97 -21.45
CA ASP A 159 -21.75 -7.22 -20.80
C ASP A 159 -20.56 -8.03 -20.29
N ALA A 160 -19.48 -7.37 -19.87
CA ALA A 160 -18.34 -8.03 -19.25
C ALA A 160 -18.82 -8.84 -18.03
N PRO A 161 -18.31 -10.07 -17.84
CA PRO A 161 -18.68 -10.87 -16.69
C PRO A 161 -18.22 -10.19 -15.39
N PRO A 162 -19.06 -10.14 -14.35
CA PRO A 162 -18.63 -9.71 -13.03
C PRO A 162 -17.66 -10.74 -12.46
N GLU A 163 -16.53 -10.29 -11.91
CA GLU A 163 -15.44 -11.14 -11.42
C GLU A 163 -14.94 -10.63 -10.06
N GLY A 164 -14.98 -11.47 -9.03
CA GLY A 164 -14.44 -11.13 -7.70
C GLY A 164 -12.92 -11.23 -7.60
N GLY A 165 -12.29 -11.98 -8.51
CA GLY A 165 -10.84 -12.13 -8.60
C GLY A 165 -10.40 -12.45 -10.03
N ALA A 166 -9.13 -12.17 -10.34
CA ALA A 166 -8.60 -12.20 -11.69
C ALA A 166 -9.40 -11.35 -12.69
N TRP A 167 -10.00 -10.28 -12.20
CA TRP A 167 -10.71 -9.28 -12.99
C TRP A 167 -9.71 -8.52 -13.90
N LYS A 168 -10.21 -7.94 -14.99
CA LYS A 168 -9.41 -7.25 -16.03
C LYS A 168 -9.66 -5.74 -16.09
N THR A 169 -10.78 -5.29 -15.55
CA THR A 169 -11.12 -3.88 -15.42
C THR A 169 -11.80 -3.65 -14.08
N ILE A 170 -11.65 -2.44 -13.53
CA ILE A 170 -12.23 -2.05 -12.23
C ILE A 170 -13.76 -2.23 -12.25
N GLY A 171 -14.44 -1.96 -13.37
CA GLY A 171 -15.87 -2.21 -13.53
C GLY A 171 -16.31 -3.66 -13.24
N GLN A 172 -15.46 -4.67 -13.47
CA GLN A 172 -15.83 -6.08 -13.22
C GLN A 172 -15.91 -6.43 -11.73
N ILE A 173 -14.99 -5.93 -10.89
CA ILE A 173 -15.04 -6.16 -9.44
C ILE A 173 -16.21 -5.41 -8.80
N TYR A 174 -16.48 -4.18 -9.24
CA TYR A 174 -17.66 -3.44 -8.78
C TYR A 174 -18.97 -4.06 -9.24
N SER A 175 -19.02 -4.59 -10.46
CA SER A 175 -20.16 -5.38 -10.93
C SER A 175 -20.37 -6.65 -10.09
N TYR A 176 -19.29 -7.30 -9.63
CA TYR A 176 -19.37 -8.48 -8.75
C TYR A 176 -19.96 -8.11 -7.39
N VAL A 177 -19.43 -7.07 -6.75
CA VAL A 177 -19.96 -6.51 -5.49
C VAL A 177 -21.44 -6.13 -5.63
N ARG A 178 -21.78 -5.43 -6.70
CA ARG A 178 -23.15 -5.03 -7.05
C ARG A 178 -24.09 -6.23 -7.21
N CYS A 179 -23.65 -7.33 -7.82
CA CYS A 179 -24.43 -8.55 -7.95
C CYS A 179 -24.75 -9.16 -6.58
N ILE A 180 -23.77 -9.19 -5.67
CA ILE A 180 -24.01 -9.69 -4.31
C ILE A 180 -25.03 -8.81 -3.59
N ILE A 181 -24.89 -7.48 -3.68
CA ILE A 181 -25.86 -6.52 -3.09
C ILE A 181 -27.26 -6.71 -3.68
N CYS A 182 -27.39 -7.00 -4.98
CA CYS A 182 -28.69 -7.21 -5.64
C CYS A 182 -29.33 -8.58 -5.36
N SER A 183 -28.60 -9.53 -4.77
CA SER A 183 -29.11 -10.87 -4.47
C SER A 183 -30.24 -10.85 -3.43
N GLU A 184 -31.01 -11.94 -3.35
CA GLU A 184 -32.07 -12.12 -2.35
C GLU A 184 -31.52 -12.25 -0.91
N HIS A 185 -30.21 -12.50 -0.78
CA HIS A 185 -29.55 -12.67 0.51
C HIS A 185 -29.29 -11.34 1.24
N MET A 186 -29.27 -10.21 0.53
CA MET A 186 -28.94 -8.89 1.08
C MET A 186 -30.19 -8.03 1.30
N LYS A 187 -30.32 -7.49 2.52
CA LYS A 187 -31.46 -6.66 2.94
C LYS A 187 -31.00 -5.31 3.48
N ASP A 188 -31.90 -4.34 3.60
CA ASP A 188 -31.57 -3.02 4.13
C ASP A 188 -31.02 -3.10 5.56
N GLU A 189 -31.49 -4.04 6.38
CA GLU A 189 -31.02 -4.20 7.77
C GLU A 189 -29.53 -4.60 7.86
N ASP A 190 -28.95 -5.15 6.79
CA ASP A 190 -27.52 -5.46 6.74
C ASP A 190 -26.66 -4.19 6.75
N PHE A 191 -27.16 -3.09 6.19
CA PHE A 191 -26.47 -1.80 6.09
C PHE A 191 -26.71 -0.90 7.31
N HIS A 192 -27.23 -1.46 8.41
CA HIS A 192 -27.46 -0.77 9.68
C HIS A 192 -26.54 -1.24 10.82
N ARG A 193 -25.52 -2.06 10.51
CA ARG A 193 -24.62 -2.62 11.52
C ARG A 193 -23.57 -1.60 12.00
N GLY A 194 -23.10 -0.75 11.10
CA GLY A 194 -22.27 0.41 11.43
C GLY A 194 -23.10 1.63 11.77
N GLU A 195 -22.64 2.45 12.73
CA GLU A 195 -23.34 3.68 13.09
C GLU A 195 -23.25 4.72 11.96
N THR A 196 -24.39 5.06 11.36
CA THR A 196 -24.47 5.99 10.21
C THR A 196 -23.75 7.31 10.42
N LEU A 197 -23.83 7.87 11.63
CA LEU A 197 -23.22 9.15 11.95
C LEU A 197 -21.69 9.08 12.13
N ARG A 198 -21.12 7.88 12.24
CA ARG A 198 -19.67 7.64 12.27
C ARG A 198 -19.09 7.35 10.89
N GLN A 199 -19.91 7.06 9.88
CA GLN A 199 -19.47 6.98 8.49
C GLN A 199 -18.92 8.33 8.01
N ILE A 200 -18.13 8.33 6.94
CA ILE A 200 -17.61 9.57 6.35
C ILE A 200 -18.78 10.36 5.76
N GLN A 201 -19.05 11.52 6.35
CA GLN A 201 -20.25 12.31 6.01
C GLN A 201 -20.09 13.07 4.68
N PRO A 202 -21.18 13.31 3.92
CA PRO A 202 -21.16 14.02 2.63
C PRO A 202 -20.46 15.38 2.65
N THR A 203 -20.48 16.08 3.79
CA THR A 203 -19.84 17.39 3.96
C THR A 203 -18.32 17.34 3.97
N ASN A 204 -17.71 16.16 3.92
CA ASN A 204 -16.26 15.95 3.87
C ASN A 204 -15.70 15.84 2.45
N TYR A 205 -16.53 15.97 1.42
CA TYR A 205 -16.08 15.91 0.04
C TYR A 205 -16.45 17.18 -0.73
N SER A 206 -15.58 17.58 -1.67
CA SER A 206 -15.81 18.67 -2.62
C SER A 206 -15.28 18.25 -3.98
N PRO A 207 -16.09 18.27 -5.06
CA PRO A 207 -15.68 17.80 -6.38
C PRO A 207 -14.61 18.68 -7.03
N ASN A 208 -14.61 19.98 -6.72
CA ASN A 208 -13.58 20.89 -7.19
C ASN A 208 -12.87 21.60 -6.04
N ASN A 209 -11.62 21.95 -6.26
CA ASN A 209 -10.79 22.82 -5.44
C ASN A 209 -9.78 23.58 -6.32
N ILE A 210 -8.87 24.36 -5.72
CA ILE A 210 -7.92 25.17 -6.50
C ILE A 210 -6.91 24.32 -7.28
N ASP A 211 -6.65 23.10 -6.82
CA ASP A 211 -5.74 22.15 -7.46
C ASP A 211 -6.42 21.33 -8.57
N THR A 212 -7.76 21.37 -8.71
CA THR A 212 -8.50 20.71 -9.80
C THR A 212 -8.99 21.67 -10.88
N VAL A 213 -8.64 22.96 -10.79
CA VAL A 213 -8.96 23.98 -11.80
C VAL A 213 -7.71 24.39 -12.57
N TYR A 214 -7.93 24.91 -13.78
CA TYR A 214 -6.87 25.40 -14.67
C TYR A 214 -7.39 26.57 -15.52
N PRO A 215 -6.52 27.44 -16.07
CA PRO A 215 -6.93 28.49 -16.98
C PRO A 215 -7.13 27.93 -18.41
N GLU A 216 -8.29 28.18 -19.01
CA GLU A 216 -8.52 27.89 -20.44
C GLU A 216 -7.75 28.84 -21.36
N HIS A 217 -7.44 30.03 -20.87
CA HIS A 217 -6.75 31.10 -21.58
C HIS A 217 -5.99 32.00 -20.60
N SER A 218 -5.09 32.85 -21.11
CA SER A 218 -4.31 33.79 -20.29
C SER A 218 -5.19 34.72 -19.46
N PHE A 219 -4.71 35.10 -18.28
CA PHE A 219 -5.39 36.04 -17.38
C PHE A 219 -4.40 36.97 -16.68
N ASN A 220 -4.89 38.09 -16.14
CA ASN A 220 -4.06 39.00 -15.37
C ASN A 220 -4.04 38.57 -13.89
N LYS A 221 -2.89 38.09 -13.42
CA LYS A 221 -2.67 37.64 -12.03
C LYS A 221 -2.88 38.72 -10.96
N HIS A 222 -2.88 39.99 -11.33
CA HIS A 222 -3.10 41.10 -10.42
C HIS A 222 -4.57 41.52 -10.33
N GLN A 223 -5.45 40.83 -11.05
CA GLN A 223 -6.84 41.20 -11.17
C GLN A 223 -7.73 40.28 -10.33
N ALA A 224 -8.48 40.87 -9.39
CA ALA A 224 -9.31 40.12 -8.46
C ALA A 224 -10.64 39.67 -9.11
N PRO A 225 -11.23 38.54 -8.68
CA PRO A 225 -12.59 38.18 -9.06
C PRO A 225 -13.61 39.25 -8.61
N PRO A 226 -14.70 39.52 -9.36
CA PRO A 226 -15.11 38.89 -10.62
C PRO A 226 -14.67 39.69 -11.86
N GLU A 227 -13.58 40.46 -11.80
CA GLU A 227 -13.22 41.37 -12.88
C GLU A 227 -12.92 40.63 -14.20
N LYS A 228 -13.18 41.32 -15.32
CA LYS A 228 -12.89 40.84 -16.68
C LYS A 228 -11.38 40.63 -16.84
N ASN A 229 -10.96 39.43 -17.26
CA ASN A 229 -9.57 38.94 -17.34
C ASN A 229 -8.94 38.50 -16.00
N SER A 230 -9.72 38.33 -14.93
CA SER A 230 -9.25 37.67 -13.70
C SER A 230 -9.11 36.15 -13.88
N ALA A 231 -8.38 35.50 -12.97
CA ALA A 231 -8.24 34.04 -12.96
C ALA A 231 -9.60 33.32 -12.93
N ALA A 232 -10.58 33.87 -12.20
CA ALA A 232 -11.92 33.29 -12.13
C ALA A 232 -12.67 33.30 -13.47
N HIS A 233 -12.39 34.27 -14.35
CA HIS A 233 -13.00 34.31 -15.69
C HIS A 233 -12.36 33.32 -16.66
N ALA A 234 -11.07 33.02 -16.46
CA ALA A 234 -10.34 32.06 -17.26
C ALA A 234 -10.47 30.62 -16.75
N ALA A 235 -11.01 30.40 -15.56
CA ALA A 235 -11.02 29.09 -14.91
C ALA A 235 -11.95 28.09 -15.61
N ALA A 236 -11.40 26.91 -15.89
CA ALA A 236 -12.15 25.70 -16.19
C ALA A 236 -12.07 24.72 -15.01
N TYR A 237 -13.12 23.92 -14.89
CA TYR A 237 -13.35 22.96 -13.83
C TYR A 237 -13.34 21.55 -14.42
N MET A 238 -12.59 20.65 -13.79
CA MET A 238 -12.48 19.26 -14.26
C MET A 238 -13.71 18.42 -13.91
N SER A 239 -14.35 18.71 -12.77
CA SER A 239 -15.50 17.94 -12.28
C SER A 239 -16.80 18.75 -12.30
N ARG A 240 -17.93 18.06 -12.42
CA ARG A 240 -19.30 18.62 -12.45
C ARG A 240 -20.07 18.23 -11.19
N GLU A 241 -21.09 19.00 -10.87
CA GLU A 241 -21.88 18.74 -9.66
C GLU A 241 -22.75 17.49 -9.78
N ASP A 242 -23.13 17.07 -11.00
CA ASP A 242 -24.05 15.95 -11.25
C ASP A 242 -23.37 14.64 -11.66
N SER A 243 -22.05 14.50 -11.52
CA SER A 243 -21.28 13.29 -11.84
C SER A 243 -21.42 12.15 -10.82
N HIS A 244 -22.58 12.04 -10.18
CA HIS A 244 -22.84 11.01 -9.16
C HIS A 244 -24.26 10.46 -9.22
N ALA A 245 -24.43 9.26 -8.69
CA ALA A 245 -25.74 8.69 -8.42
C ALA A 245 -26.27 9.19 -7.07
N GLY A 246 -27.48 9.75 -7.05
CA GLY A 246 -28.16 10.20 -5.82
C GLY A 246 -27.97 11.69 -5.48
N LYS A 247 -28.16 12.03 -4.20
CA LYS A 247 -28.27 13.44 -3.73
C LYS A 247 -26.93 14.13 -3.47
N SER A 248 -25.86 13.37 -3.29
CA SER A 248 -24.49 13.87 -3.10
C SER A 248 -23.49 12.84 -3.60
N GLN A 249 -22.28 13.28 -3.95
CA GLN A 249 -21.20 12.40 -4.43
C GLN A 249 -20.76 11.40 -3.37
N LEU A 250 -20.45 11.92 -2.17
CA LEU A 250 -20.20 11.09 -0.99
C LEU A 250 -21.52 10.86 -0.25
N LEU A 251 -21.80 9.60 0.11
CA LEU A 251 -23.04 9.19 0.76
C LEU A 251 -22.75 8.38 2.03
N ALA A 252 -23.52 8.65 3.08
CA ALA A 252 -23.67 7.69 4.17
C ALA A 252 -24.68 6.61 3.75
N ILE A 253 -24.38 5.37 4.10
CA ILE A 253 -25.09 4.17 3.68
C ILE A 253 -25.99 3.69 4.83
N THR A 254 -27.28 3.66 4.55
CA THR A 254 -28.35 3.18 5.45
C THR A 254 -29.32 2.23 4.74
N SER A 255 -29.04 1.88 3.50
CA SER A 255 -29.91 1.01 2.72
C SER A 255 -29.14 0.35 1.60
N ARG A 256 -29.73 -0.72 1.07
CA ARG A 256 -29.25 -1.41 -0.12
C ARG A 256 -29.25 -0.50 -1.34
N GLU A 257 -30.24 0.39 -1.46
CA GLU A 257 -30.31 1.36 -2.56
C GLU A 257 -29.13 2.34 -2.53
N GLN A 258 -28.80 2.90 -1.36
CA GLN A 258 -27.65 3.79 -1.22
C GLN A 258 -26.32 3.08 -1.45
N ALA A 259 -26.19 1.82 -1.02
CA ALA A 259 -25.01 1.02 -1.35
C ALA A 259 -24.86 0.86 -2.87
N LEU A 260 -25.95 0.59 -3.59
CA LEU A 260 -25.93 0.50 -5.06
C LEU A 260 -25.64 1.84 -5.73
N GLN A 261 -26.13 2.96 -5.17
CA GLN A 261 -25.79 4.30 -5.65
C GLN A 261 -24.28 4.58 -5.48
N ALA A 262 -23.70 4.23 -4.34
CA ALA A 262 -22.25 4.36 -4.10
C ALA A 262 -21.43 3.59 -5.14
N ILE A 263 -21.74 2.31 -5.35
CA ILE A 263 -21.06 1.47 -6.35
C ILE A 263 -21.24 2.02 -7.78
N GLN A 264 -22.42 2.55 -8.09
CA GLN A 264 -22.68 3.15 -9.40
C GLN A 264 -21.92 4.45 -9.63
N THR A 265 -21.76 5.30 -8.61
CA THR A 265 -20.94 6.52 -8.72
C THR A 265 -19.50 6.17 -9.04
N ILE A 266 -18.93 5.18 -8.34
CA ILE A 266 -17.55 4.71 -8.57
C ILE A 266 -17.36 4.23 -10.01
N ASP A 267 -18.20 3.28 -10.44
CA ASP A 267 -18.19 2.72 -11.80
C ASP A 267 -18.33 3.80 -12.90
N ALA A 268 -19.21 4.77 -12.69
CA ALA A 268 -19.44 5.84 -13.67
C ALA A 268 -18.24 6.77 -13.80
N GLN A 269 -17.63 7.21 -12.69
CA GLN A 269 -16.51 8.16 -12.70
C GLN A 269 -15.23 7.56 -13.30
N GLY A 270 -14.91 6.30 -12.98
CA GLY A 270 -13.73 5.60 -13.51
C GLY A 270 -13.80 5.37 -15.03
N GLU A 271 -14.60 4.39 -15.46
CA GLU A 271 -14.65 3.97 -16.87
C GLU A 271 -15.72 4.70 -17.72
N GLY A 272 -16.70 5.35 -17.10
CA GLY A 272 -17.80 6.05 -17.78
C GLY A 272 -19.12 5.29 -17.78
N PHE A 273 -20.15 5.86 -18.40
CA PHE A 273 -21.43 5.17 -18.64
C PHE A 273 -21.34 4.13 -19.77
N GLY A 274 -20.74 2.96 -19.48
CA GLY A 274 -20.48 1.94 -20.50
C GLY A 274 -19.49 2.46 -21.56
N PRO A 275 -19.73 2.29 -22.89
CA PRO A 275 -18.80 2.75 -23.92
C PRO A 275 -18.80 4.29 -24.12
N ALA A 276 -19.51 5.04 -23.28
CA ALA A 276 -19.60 6.49 -23.35
C ALA A 276 -18.35 7.16 -22.75
N LYS A 277 -17.97 8.32 -23.29
CA LYS A 277 -16.82 9.10 -22.79
C LYS A 277 -17.16 9.98 -21.57
N PHE A 278 -18.43 10.05 -21.19
CA PHE A 278 -18.92 10.91 -20.13
C PHE A 278 -19.31 10.05 -18.92
N ASP A 279 -19.06 10.59 -17.73
CA ASP A 279 -19.37 9.98 -16.43
C ASP A 279 -20.55 10.67 -15.71
N ASP A 280 -21.13 11.71 -16.31
CA ASP A 280 -22.24 12.49 -15.78
C ASP A 280 -23.48 12.46 -16.70
N PRO A 281 -24.71 12.64 -16.16
CA PRO A 281 -25.94 12.73 -16.95
C PRO A 281 -26.00 13.94 -17.90
N SER A 282 -25.34 15.06 -17.56
CA SER A 282 -25.31 16.25 -18.42
C SER A 282 -24.35 16.14 -19.61
N HIS A 283 -23.51 15.10 -19.64
CA HIS A 283 -22.47 14.87 -20.63
C HIS A 283 -21.47 16.05 -20.70
N GLN A 284 -21.07 16.57 -19.55
CA GLN A 284 -20.15 17.70 -19.41
C GLN A 284 -18.89 17.36 -18.63
N GLU A 285 -18.82 16.18 -18.01
CA GLU A 285 -17.65 15.63 -17.36
C GLU A 285 -17.19 14.35 -18.06
N LEU A 286 -15.88 14.24 -18.24
CA LEU A 286 -15.26 13.09 -18.89
C LEU A 286 -14.90 12.05 -17.82
N SER A 287 -15.10 10.77 -18.14
CA SER A 287 -14.61 9.69 -17.29
C SER A 287 -13.09 9.74 -17.14
N HIS A 288 -12.54 9.12 -16.10
CA HIS A 288 -11.09 9.09 -15.83
C HIS A 288 -10.31 8.61 -17.04
N TYR A 289 -10.76 7.50 -17.64
CA TYR A 289 -10.19 6.97 -18.88
C TYR A 289 -10.08 8.04 -19.96
N PHE A 290 -11.17 8.78 -20.22
CA PHE A 290 -11.19 9.76 -21.29
C PHE A 290 -10.47 11.07 -20.94
N LYS A 291 -10.42 11.46 -19.65
CA LYS A 291 -9.56 12.54 -19.14
C LYS A 291 -8.09 12.24 -19.47
N PHE A 292 -7.59 11.06 -19.12
CA PHE A 292 -6.22 10.64 -19.41
C PHE A 292 -5.94 10.46 -20.90
N LEU A 293 -6.87 9.87 -21.65
CA LEU A 293 -6.72 9.70 -23.11
C LEU A 293 -6.67 11.05 -23.82
N THR A 294 -7.46 12.02 -23.36
CA THR A 294 -7.44 13.40 -23.86
C THR A 294 -6.10 14.05 -23.57
N LEU A 295 -5.56 13.92 -22.36
CA LEU A 295 -4.21 14.43 -22.04
C LEU A 295 -3.13 13.76 -22.90
N GLN A 296 -3.16 12.42 -23.03
CA GLN A 296 -2.18 11.68 -23.81
C GLN A 296 -2.17 12.13 -25.27
N SER A 297 -3.33 12.45 -25.84
CA SER A 297 -3.46 12.96 -27.21
C SER A 297 -2.76 14.29 -27.49
N GLN A 298 -2.38 15.03 -26.45
CA GLN A 298 -1.67 16.30 -26.55
C GLN A 298 -0.14 16.14 -26.52
N ILE A 299 0.39 14.95 -26.26
CA ILE A 299 1.84 14.70 -26.12
C ILE A 299 2.37 13.96 -27.35
N GLU A 300 3.59 14.28 -27.76
CA GLU A 300 4.32 13.55 -28.79
C GLU A 300 4.42 12.04 -28.45
N GLY A 301 4.26 11.17 -29.47
CA GLY A 301 4.26 9.72 -29.30
C GLY A 301 2.88 9.07 -29.22
N TYR A 302 1.80 9.84 -29.06
CA TYR A 302 0.43 9.32 -29.11
C TYR A 302 -0.01 8.87 -30.52
N ASP A 303 -0.56 7.65 -30.62
CA ASP A 303 -1.19 7.14 -31.85
C ASP A 303 -2.67 6.76 -31.60
N PRO A 304 -3.65 7.49 -32.19
CA PRO A 304 -5.07 7.18 -32.04
C PRO A 304 -5.50 5.87 -32.73
N LYS A 305 -4.62 5.24 -33.51
CA LYS A 305 -4.85 3.95 -34.18
C LYS A 305 -4.15 2.78 -33.46
N SER A 306 -3.52 3.03 -32.32
CA SER A 306 -2.90 1.98 -31.51
C SER A 306 -3.89 0.86 -31.22
N GLU A 307 -3.51 -0.39 -31.52
CA GLU A 307 -4.34 -1.57 -31.28
C GLU A 307 -4.64 -1.82 -29.80
N LYS A 308 -3.86 -1.18 -28.91
CA LYS A 308 -4.08 -1.25 -27.46
C LYS A 308 -5.28 -0.42 -26.99
N LEU A 309 -5.74 0.54 -27.79
CA LEU A 309 -6.88 1.38 -27.43
C LEU A 309 -8.20 0.64 -27.73
N PRO A 310 -9.20 0.74 -26.84
CA PRO A 310 -10.51 0.18 -27.08
C PRO A 310 -11.19 0.92 -28.23
N LYS A 311 -12.14 0.24 -28.89
CA LYS A 311 -12.96 0.87 -29.95
C LYS A 311 -13.87 1.97 -29.41
N HIS A 312 -14.26 1.85 -28.14
CA HIS A 312 -15.14 2.78 -27.46
C HIS A 312 -14.64 3.06 -26.03
N PRO A 313 -14.65 4.33 -25.57
CA PRO A 313 -14.98 5.53 -26.34
C PRO A 313 -13.97 5.77 -27.48
N LYS A 314 -14.40 6.42 -28.57
CA LYS A 314 -13.55 6.64 -29.75
C LYS A 314 -12.33 7.50 -29.35
N PRO A 315 -11.09 7.05 -29.63
CA PRO A 315 -9.91 7.84 -29.32
C PRO A 315 -9.91 9.23 -30.00
N PRO A 316 -9.51 10.30 -29.28
CA PRO A 316 -9.36 11.64 -29.85
C PRO A 316 -8.28 11.67 -30.93
N ALA A 317 -8.36 12.63 -31.85
CA ALA A 317 -7.25 12.85 -32.78
C ALA A 317 -6.05 13.44 -32.03
N ALA A 318 -4.84 13.10 -32.48
CA ALA A 318 -3.62 13.74 -31.98
C ALA A 318 -3.70 15.27 -32.15
N ALA A 319 -3.16 16.01 -31.19
CA ALA A 319 -3.08 17.46 -31.27
C ALA A 319 -2.35 17.91 -32.54
N LYS A 320 -2.78 19.02 -33.14
CA LYS A 320 -2.11 19.60 -34.32
C LYS A 320 -0.68 20.06 -34.01
N GLN A 321 -0.44 20.44 -32.77
CA GLN A 321 0.86 20.84 -32.22
C GLN A 321 1.02 20.10 -30.88
N PRO A 322 1.49 18.84 -30.90
CA PRO A 322 1.72 18.10 -29.68
C PRO A 322 2.88 18.69 -28.89
N VAL A 323 2.83 18.57 -27.57
CA VAL A 323 3.94 18.92 -26.68
C VAL A 323 5.06 17.91 -26.93
N SER A 324 6.22 18.40 -27.36
CA SER A 324 7.39 17.56 -27.61
C SER A 324 7.97 17.01 -26.31
N THR A 325 8.73 15.92 -26.39
CA THR A 325 9.45 15.39 -25.21
C THR A 325 10.40 16.43 -24.60
N ALA A 326 11.00 17.29 -25.42
CA ALA A 326 11.87 18.37 -24.97
C ALA A 326 11.08 19.45 -24.21
N ASP A 327 9.94 19.90 -24.75
CA ASP A 327 9.08 20.89 -24.08
C ASP A 327 8.52 20.35 -22.78
N LEU A 328 8.10 19.08 -22.76
CA LEU A 328 7.60 18.41 -21.56
C LEU A 328 8.65 18.39 -20.44
N SER A 329 9.92 18.12 -20.78
CA SER A 329 11.02 18.15 -19.81
C SER A 329 11.26 19.54 -19.19
N GLY A 330 10.81 20.61 -19.85
CA GLY A 330 10.88 21.97 -19.32
C GLY A 330 9.83 22.29 -18.24
N VAL A 331 8.80 21.45 -18.10
CA VAL A 331 7.69 21.63 -17.15
C VAL A 331 7.45 20.41 -16.24
N VAL A 332 8.31 19.39 -16.32
CA VAL A 332 8.26 18.18 -15.50
C VAL A 332 9.58 18.02 -14.75
N PHE A 333 9.53 17.92 -13.43
CA PHE A 333 10.66 17.57 -12.58
C PHE A 333 11.12 16.15 -12.91
N ASN A 334 12.44 15.96 -13.01
CA ASN A 334 13.01 14.68 -13.40
C ASN A 334 13.05 13.72 -12.21
N PHE A 335 11.89 13.17 -11.84
CA PHE A 335 11.82 12.11 -10.84
C PHE A 335 12.44 10.80 -11.37
N PRO A 336 13.15 10.04 -10.51
CA PRO A 336 13.50 8.66 -10.79
C PRO A 336 12.23 7.81 -10.86
N ASP A 337 12.25 6.74 -11.65
CA ASP A 337 11.13 5.80 -11.73
C ASP A 337 11.24 4.75 -10.61
N ASN A 338 10.12 4.43 -9.97
CA ASN A 338 10.01 3.47 -8.86
C ASN A 338 11.08 3.68 -7.76
N PRO A 339 11.26 4.89 -7.22
CA PRO A 339 12.26 5.09 -6.18
C PRO A 339 11.90 4.31 -4.92
N VAL A 340 12.92 3.75 -4.27
CA VAL A 340 12.83 3.15 -2.94
C VAL A 340 13.74 3.91 -2.00
N ALA A 341 13.39 4.05 -0.72
CA ALA A 341 14.21 4.83 0.20
C ALA A 341 15.65 4.27 0.28
N ALA A 342 15.79 2.95 0.21
CA ALA A 342 17.07 2.24 0.24
C ALA A 342 18.00 2.55 -0.97
N SER A 343 17.47 3.07 -2.09
CA SER A 343 18.29 3.48 -3.24
C SER A 343 18.83 4.90 -3.13
N TYR A 344 18.32 5.69 -2.17
CA TYR A 344 18.78 7.06 -1.96
C TYR A 344 20.01 7.14 -1.07
N LEU A 345 20.81 8.19 -1.26
CA LEU A 345 21.95 8.50 -0.39
C LEU A 345 21.49 8.83 1.04
N PRO A 346 22.38 8.69 2.05
CA PRO A 346 22.08 9.11 3.42
C PRO A 346 21.57 10.55 3.49
N GLY A 347 20.56 10.77 4.32
CA GLY A 347 19.78 12.00 4.42
C GLY A 347 18.53 11.98 3.53
N TYR A 348 18.68 11.60 2.25
CA TYR A 348 17.56 11.51 1.31
C TYR A 348 16.70 10.26 1.58
N ALA A 349 17.33 9.13 1.91
CA ALA A 349 16.66 7.91 2.31
C ALA A 349 15.79 8.14 3.56
N GLU A 350 16.32 8.81 4.58
CA GLU A 350 15.60 9.11 5.82
C GLU A 350 14.48 10.13 5.62
N LEU A 351 14.66 11.12 4.75
CA LEU A 351 13.57 12.01 4.35
C LEU A 351 12.45 11.24 3.65
N ALA A 352 12.79 10.36 2.69
CA ALA A 352 11.83 9.50 2.02
C ALA A 352 11.08 8.61 3.05
N ASN A 353 11.79 8.08 4.04
CA ASN A 353 11.18 7.31 5.13
C ASN A 353 10.24 8.16 6.00
N VAL A 354 10.58 9.41 6.31
CA VAL A 354 9.68 10.33 7.02
C VAL A 354 8.40 10.58 6.22
N VAL A 355 8.52 10.80 4.90
CA VAL A 355 7.36 11.05 4.02
C VAL A 355 6.48 9.79 3.89
N SER A 356 7.08 8.62 3.72
CA SER A 356 6.36 7.33 3.68
C SER A 356 5.72 7.01 5.03
N GLY A 357 6.36 7.35 6.16
CA GLY A 357 5.76 7.26 7.49
C GLY A 357 4.58 8.21 7.68
N LEU A 358 4.67 9.46 7.20
CA LEU A 358 3.52 10.38 7.19
C LEU A 358 2.36 9.80 6.38
N TYR A 359 2.63 9.27 5.18
CA TYR A 359 1.64 8.61 4.34
C TYR A 359 0.94 7.46 5.08
N GLN A 360 1.69 6.56 5.72
CA GLN A 360 1.11 5.44 6.48
C GLN A 360 0.28 5.91 7.68
N TYR A 361 0.70 6.96 8.38
CA TYR A 361 -0.08 7.52 9.47
C TYR A 361 -1.37 8.21 8.99
N MET A 362 -1.36 8.80 7.79
CA MET A 362 -2.57 9.33 7.15
C MET A 362 -3.61 8.22 6.90
N LEU A 363 -3.18 7.01 6.56
CA LEU A 363 -4.08 5.86 6.42
C LEU A 363 -4.69 5.46 7.78
N ILE A 364 -3.90 5.44 8.86
CA ILE A 364 -4.42 5.19 10.22
C ILE A 364 -5.42 6.28 10.63
N MET A 365 -5.13 7.55 10.35
CA MET A 365 -6.08 8.65 10.60
C MET A 365 -7.36 8.51 9.76
N THR A 366 -7.25 7.98 8.55
CA THR A 366 -8.41 7.73 7.68
C THR A 366 -9.29 6.63 8.27
N GLU A 367 -8.73 5.54 8.77
CA GLU A 367 -9.49 4.50 9.47
C GLU A 367 -10.11 5.02 10.78
N SER A 368 -9.37 5.85 11.53
CA SER A 368 -9.82 6.45 12.80
C SER A 368 -11.03 7.37 12.66
N ILE A 369 -11.39 7.83 11.46
CA ILE A 369 -12.57 8.67 11.26
C ILE A 369 -13.85 7.94 11.68
N PHE A 370 -13.93 6.63 11.44
CA PHE A 370 -15.06 5.76 11.77
C PHE A 370 -15.21 5.51 13.27
N LEU A 371 -14.19 5.85 14.05
CA LEU A 371 -14.16 5.73 15.51
C LEU A 371 -14.45 7.06 16.21
N GLN A 372 -14.56 8.16 15.46
CA GLN A 372 -14.86 9.48 16.02
C GLN A 372 -16.29 9.58 16.53
N GLU A 373 -16.46 10.36 17.59
CA GLU A 373 -17.79 10.84 17.99
C GLU A 373 -18.40 11.72 16.87
N PRO A 374 -19.66 11.49 16.47
CA PRO A 374 -20.29 12.19 15.36
C PRO A 374 -20.12 13.72 15.34
N HIS A 375 -20.30 14.36 16.50
CA HIS A 375 -20.21 15.81 16.64
C HIS A 375 -18.80 16.36 16.42
N ASN A 376 -17.76 15.53 16.54
CA ASN A 376 -16.36 15.89 16.32
C ASN A 376 -15.84 15.51 14.93
N GLN A 377 -16.56 14.68 14.17
CA GLN A 377 -16.03 14.09 12.94
C GLN A 377 -15.58 15.15 11.92
N LYS A 378 -16.36 16.22 11.70
CA LYS A 378 -15.97 17.28 10.76
C LYS A 378 -14.70 18.02 11.20
N ARG A 379 -14.59 18.29 12.49
CA ARG A 379 -13.38 18.92 13.06
C ARG A 379 -12.19 17.99 12.93
N TYR A 380 -12.38 16.71 13.24
CA TYR A 380 -11.36 15.67 13.06
C TYR A 380 -10.89 15.63 11.61
N PHE A 381 -11.79 15.43 10.64
CA PHE A 381 -11.48 15.40 9.21
C PHE A 381 -10.62 16.59 8.76
N ASN A 382 -10.96 17.80 9.21
CA ASN A 382 -10.21 19.00 8.88
C ASN A 382 -8.81 19.04 9.53
N GLN A 383 -8.68 18.59 10.78
CA GLN A 383 -7.44 18.63 11.55
C GLN A 383 -6.49 17.45 11.27
N SER A 384 -7.02 16.32 10.82
CA SER A 384 -6.28 15.14 10.38
C SER A 384 -6.14 15.18 8.87
N LEU A 385 -7.11 14.67 8.10
CA LEU A 385 -6.99 14.33 6.69
C LEU A 385 -6.70 15.53 5.78
N HIS A 386 -7.49 16.61 5.90
CA HIS A 386 -7.23 17.82 5.11
C HIS A 386 -5.88 18.45 5.46
N ARG A 387 -5.57 18.55 6.76
CA ARG A 387 -4.32 19.17 7.21
C ARG A 387 -3.10 18.36 6.79
N SER A 388 -3.13 17.05 6.97
CA SER A 388 -2.03 16.17 6.61
C SER A 388 -1.78 16.15 5.12
N MET A 389 -2.83 16.12 4.29
CA MET A 389 -2.68 16.12 2.83
C MET A 389 -2.21 17.49 2.30
N ILE A 390 -2.95 18.57 2.59
CA ILE A 390 -2.78 19.88 1.93
C ILE A 390 -1.64 20.70 2.54
N TRP A 391 -1.49 20.66 3.87
CA TRP A 391 -0.56 21.55 4.58
C TRP A 391 0.75 20.88 4.97
N ILE A 392 0.84 19.55 4.87
CA ILE A 392 2.03 18.80 5.25
C ILE A 392 2.55 17.97 4.07
N LEU A 393 1.85 16.93 3.63
CA LEU A 393 2.34 16.02 2.58
C LEU A 393 2.61 16.76 1.26
N ASP A 394 1.62 17.52 0.76
CA ASP A 394 1.77 18.35 -0.44
C ASP A 394 2.97 19.28 -0.33
N LYS A 395 3.09 20.01 0.78
CA LYS A 395 4.16 20.99 0.97
C LYS A 395 5.54 20.36 1.13
N VAL A 396 5.65 19.25 1.88
CA VAL A 396 6.90 18.49 2.00
C VAL A 396 7.34 17.99 0.63
N ILE A 397 6.45 17.39 -0.17
CA ILE A 397 6.82 16.87 -1.50
C ILE A 397 7.18 18.01 -2.45
N GLN A 398 6.45 19.14 -2.39
CA GLN A 398 6.79 20.33 -3.19
C GLN A 398 8.17 20.90 -2.86
N GLN A 399 8.64 20.82 -1.61
CA GLN A 399 10.02 21.18 -1.26
C GLN A 399 11.01 20.08 -1.61
N MET A 400 10.66 18.81 -1.37
CA MET A 400 11.48 17.64 -1.67
C MET A 400 11.92 17.63 -3.13
N ARG A 401 11.00 17.90 -4.07
CA ARG A 401 11.32 17.97 -5.51
C ARG A 401 12.27 19.09 -5.92
N THR A 402 12.53 20.07 -5.06
CA THR A 402 13.54 21.12 -5.33
C THR A 402 14.96 20.66 -5.05
N VAL A 403 15.12 19.59 -4.26
CA VAL A 403 16.41 18.97 -3.98
C VAL A 403 16.80 18.08 -5.16
N THR A 404 18.01 18.25 -5.66
CA THR A 404 18.54 17.47 -6.78
C THR A 404 19.72 16.59 -6.37
N PHE A 405 19.84 15.42 -6.97
CA PHE A 405 20.98 14.52 -6.82
C PHE A 405 21.44 13.96 -8.17
N GLN A 406 22.64 13.39 -8.21
CA GLN A 406 23.21 12.79 -9.42
C GLN A 406 23.25 11.27 -9.27
N GLU A 407 22.81 10.58 -10.30
CA GLU A 407 22.97 9.13 -10.43
C GLU A 407 23.27 8.80 -11.89
N ASN A 408 24.33 8.03 -12.16
CA ASN A 408 24.74 7.64 -13.51
C ASN A 408 24.88 8.82 -14.50
N ASN A 409 25.40 9.96 -14.03
CA ASN A 409 25.52 11.24 -14.77
C ASN A 409 24.17 11.87 -15.20
N ILE A 410 23.08 11.49 -14.55
CA ILE A 410 21.75 12.08 -14.74
C ILE A 410 21.38 12.84 -13.46
N THR A 411 20.95 14.09 -13.63
CA THR A 411 20.38 14.90 -12.53
C THR A 411 18.94 14.49 -12.29
N TYR A 412 18.63 14.02 -11.09
CA TYR A 412 17.27 13.72 -10.65
C TYR A 412 16.80 14.73 -9.60
N ASN A 413 15.49 14.95 -9.57
CA ASN A 413 14.80 15.60 -8.47
C ASN A 413 14.39 14.53 -7.45
N LEU A 414 14.58 14.81 -6.16
CA LEU A 414 14.22 13.91 -5.08
C LEU A 414 12.69 13.74 -5.02
N ALA A 415 12.22 12.50 -4.87
CA ALA A 415 10.81 12.14 -5.02
C ALA A 415 10.33 11.24 -3.86
N PRO A 416 9.05 11.31 -3.49
CA PRO A 416 8.48 10.43 -2.46
C PRO A 416 8.45 8.97 -2.93
N THR A 417 8.56 8.02 -2.00
CA THR A 417 8.57 6.57 -2.33
C THR A 417 7.24 5.87 -2.04
N PHE A 418 6.39 6.48 -1.19
CA PHE A 418 5.08 5.95 -0.78
C PHE A 418 5.13 4.49 -0.27
N GLU A 419 6.22 4.13 0.41
CA GLU A 419 6.44 2.77 0.92
C GLU A 419 5.57 2.45 2.14
N ASN A 420 5.28 1.15 2.32
CA ASN A 420 4.60 0.61 3.50
C ASN A 420 5.53 0.53 4.72
N ILE A 421 5.95 1.68 5.22
CA ILE A 421 6.74 1.74 6.46
C ILE A 421 5.87 1.31 7.64
N ASN A 422 6.30 0.25 8.31
CA ASN A 422 5.65 -0.22 9.53
C ASN A 422 5.98 0.72 10.70
N LEU A 423 5.00 1.53 11.08
CA LEU A 423 5.00 2.37 12.28
C LEU A 423 4.60 1.58 13.55
N GLY A 424 4.56 0.26 13.51
CA GLY A 424 4.09 -0.61 14.60
C GLY A 424 2.56 -0.70 14.66
N HIS A 425 2.04 -1.08 15.83
CA HIS A 425 0.60 -1.09 16.05
C HIS A 425 0.02 0.33 16.02
N ARG A 426 -1.26 0.47 15.69
CA ARG A 426 -1.93 1.78 15.54
C ARG A 426 -1.85 2.67 16.79
N HIS A 427 -1.78 2.08 17.99
CA HIS A 427 -1.58 2.82 19.25
C HIS A 427 -0.16 3.35 19.48
N GLN A 428 0.81 2.90 18.68
CA GLN A 428 2.22 3.29 18.76
C GLN A 428 2.63 4.11 17.54
N ALA A 429 1.83 4.08 16.47
CA ALA A 429 2.18 4.68 15.19
C ALA A 429 2.50 6.17 15.28
N PHE A 430 1.75 6.92 16.12
CA PHE A 430 2.03 8.34 16.32
C PHE A 430 3.38 8.60 17.00
N SER A 431 3.70 7.86 18.07
CA SER A 431 4.98 8.01 18.77
C SER A 431 6.15 7.56 17.89
N ASN A 432 5.95 6.53 17.07
CA ASN A 432 6.97 6.02 16.17
C ASN A 432 7.24 7.00 15.02
N LEU A 433 6.20 7.56 14.39
CA LEU A 433 6.35 8.62 13.40
C LEU A 433 7.00 9.88 13.98
N THR A 434 6.61 10.28 15.19
CA THR A 434 7.22 11.42 15.90
C THR A 434 8.71 11.19 16.14
N SER A 435 9.07 9.98 16.57
CA SER A 435 10.48 9.59 16.79
C SER A 435 11.26 9.59 15.48
N LEU A 436 10.67 9.07 14.39
CA LEU A 436 11.26 9.10 13.05
C LEU A 436 11.58 10.53 12.59
N CYS A 437 10.64 11.45 12.76
CA CYS A 437 10.83 12.86 12.43
C CYS A 437 11.94 13.51 13.29
N ASN A 438 11.92 13.27 14.61
CA ASN A 438 12.90 13.84 15.53
C ASN A 438 14.31 13.34 15.26
N ASN A 439 14.47 12.03 15.00
CA ASN A 439 15.76 11.42 14.69
C ASN A 439 16.32 11.96 13.37
N PHE A 440 15.49 12.01 12.32
CA PHE A 440 15.86 12.60 11.04
C PHE A 440 16.34 14.04 11.19
N ARG A 441 15.56 14.88 11.88
CA ARG A 441 15.93 16.29 12.10
C ARG A 441 17.18 16.45 12.95
N ALA A 442 17.39 15.61 13.95
CA ALA A 442 18.59 15.64 14.78
C ALA A 442 19.85 15.30 13.99
N GLN A 443 19.74 14.42 12.99
CA GLN A 443 20.87 13.96 12.18
C GLN A 443 21.13 14.84 10.96
N PHE A 444 20.08 15.29 10.26
CA PHE A 444 20.19 15.96 8.95
C PHE A 444 19.61 17.38 8.92
N GLY A 445 19.05 17.88 10.05
CA GLY A 445 18.33 19.14 10.09
C GLY A 445 19.16 20.40 9.82
N THR A 446 20.49 20.28 9.79
CA THR A 446 21.42 21.37 9.46
C THR A 446 22.06 21.24 8.09
N GLU A 447 21.73 20.20 7.32
CA GLU A 447 22.30 19.98 6.00
C GLU A 447 21.94 21.12 5.03
N PRO A 448 22.86 21.55 4.14
CA PRO A 448 22.59 22.65 3.21
C PRO A 448 21.41 22.39 2.28
N TRP A 449 21.27 21.16 1.77
CA TRP A 449 20.15 20.78 0.89
C TRP A 449 18.80 20.82 1.63
N TYR A 450 18.79 20.50 2.92
CA TYR A 450 17.59 20.49 3.74
C TYR A 450 17.13 21.90 4.10
N THR A 451 18.08 22.74 4.53
CA THR A 451 17.83 24.12 4.95
C THR A 451 17.49 25.02 3.76
N ALA A 452 18.19 24.89 2.62
CA ALA A 452 17.91 25.67 1.41
C ALA A 452 16.53 25.36 0.80
N ALA A 453 16.04 24.13 0.96
CA ALA A 453 14.71 23.71 0.51
C ALA A 453 13.60 24.02 1.54
N TYR A 454 13.89 24.67 2.67
CA TYR A 454 12.91 24.97 3.72
C TYR A 454 12.12 23.75 4.22
N LEU A 455 12.72 22.55 4.16
CA LEU A 455 12.03 21.30 4.51
C LEU A 455 11.63 21.27 6.00
N ASP A 456 12.41 21.91 6.89
CA ASP A 456 12.11 21.95 8.33
C ASP A 456 10.76 22.56 8.66
N ASP A 457 10.29 23.52 7.85
CA ASP A 457 9.02 24.19 8.10
C ASP A 457 7.84 23.24 8.07
N TYR A 458 7.94 22.17 7.27
CA TYR A 458 6.89 21.19 7.10
C TYR A 458 7.16 19.89 7.87
N ILE A 459 8.41 19.43 7.96
CA ILE A 459 8.73 18.22 8.74
C ILE A 459 8.38 18.41 10.22
N LYS A 460 8.61 19.61 10.79
CA LYS A 460 8.21 19.91 12.19
C LYS A 460 6.70 19.94 12.42
N MET A 461 5.89 20.02 11.35
CA MET A 461 4.43 19.96 11.45
C MET A 461 3.93 18.52 11.64
N ILE A 462 4.67 17.50 11.20
CA ILE A 462 4.26 16.09 11.28
C ILE A 462 3.95 15.68 12.73
N PRO A 463 4.82 15.91 13.74
CA PRO A 463 4.54 15.58 15.14
C PRO A 463 3.41 16.38 15.80
N THR A 464 2.78 17.32 15.07
CA THR A 464 1.65 18.12 15.56
C THR A 464 0.32 17.65 15.00
N LEU A 465 0.30 16.57 14.22
CA LEU A 465 -0.92 15.88 13.80
C LEU A 465 -1.66 15.30 15.02
N PRO A 466 -2.99 15.08 14.94
CA PRO A 466 -3.75 14.50 16.04
C PRO A 466 -3.24 13.10 16.40
N ASP A 467 -2.97 12.86 17.69
CA ASP A 467 -2.67 11.53 18.19
C ASP A 467 -3.96 10.69 18.28
N VAL A 468 -4.09 9.71 17.38
CA VAL A 468 -5.25 8.81 17.32
C VAL A 468 -5.09 7.53 18.15
N SER A 469 -4.01 7.39 18.92
CA SER A 469 -3.68 6.14 19.63
C SER A 469 -4.78 5.68 20.59
N ALA A 470 -5.51 6.63 21.19
CA ALA A 470 -6.63 6.33 22.10
C ALA A 470 -7.83 5.65 21.43
N PHE A 471 -8.01 5.80 20.11
CA PHE A 471 -9.06 5.08 19.36
C PHE A 471 -8.72 3.62 19.12
N TRP A 472 -7.43 3.30 19.21
CA TRP A 472 -6.90 1.98 18.95
C TRP A 472 -6.28 1.42 20.22
N PRO A 473 -7.00 1.28 21.34
CA PRO A 473 -6.39 0.74 22.55
C PRO A 473 -5.69 -0.58 22.21
N ASP A 474 -4.66 -0.94 22.99
CA ASP A 474 -4.11 -2.28 22.99
C ASP A 474 -5.20 -3.23 23.50
N VAL A 475 -6.18 -3.53 22.63
CA VAL A 475 -7.27 -4.42 22.95
C VAL A 475 -6.58 -5.74 23.10
N ALA A 476 -6.59 -6.26 24.33
CA ALA A 476 -6.21 -7.64 24.61
C ALA A 476 -6.94 -8.51 23.58
N ASN A 477 -6.23 -8.90 22.54
CA ASN A 477 -6.75 -9.86 21.60
C ASN A 477 -6.87 -11.14 22.44
N PRO A 478 -8.08 -11.70 22.64
CA PRO A 478 -8.24 -12.90 23.45
C PRO A 478 -7.37 -14.06 22.93
N GLN A 479 -7.01 -14.03 21.64
CA GLN A 479 -6.08 -14.97 21.02
C GLN A 479 -4.62 -14.73 21.44
N LEU A 480 -4.25 -13.50 21.85
CA LEU A 480 -2.93 -13.15 22.36
C LEU A 480 -2.79 -13.30 23.88
N GLU A 481 -3.89 -13.38 24.64
CA GLU A 481 -3.84 -13.70 26.08
C GLU A 481 -3.09 -15.00 26.35
N LYS A 482 -3.08 -15.94 25.40
CA LYS A 482 -2.28 -17.17 25.48
C LYS A 482 -0.77 -16.92 25.56
N PHE A 483 -0.29 -15.78 25.06
CA PHE A 483 1.13 -15.39 25.13
C PHE A 483 1.46 -14.53 26.37
N LYS A 484 0.49 -14.25 27.24
CA LYS A 484 0.72 -13.42 28.42
C LYS A 484 1.80 -14.02 29.33
N GLY A 485 2.80 -13.21 29.64
CA GLY A 485 3.96 -13.64 30.44
C GLY A 485 5.03 -14.38 29.64
N VAL A 486 4.81 -14.63 28.35
CA VAL A 486 5.87 -15.06 27.42
C VAL A 486 6.72 -13.84 27.07
N PRO A 487 8.07 -13.95 27.09
CA PRO A 487 8.95 -12.89 26.62
C PRO A 487 8.60 -12.45 25.20
N LYS A 488 8.69 -11.14 24.91
CA LYS A 488 8.50 -10.62 23.55
C LYS A 488 9.70 -10.98 22.67
N PHE A 489 9.44 -11.27 21.41
CA PHE A 489 10.48 -11.41 20.39
C PHE A 489 11.15 -10.05 20.14
N PRO A 490 12.48 -9.93 20.21
CA PRO A 490 13.17 -8.66 19.93
C PRO A 490 13.39 -8.40 18.44
N ALA A 491 13.26 -7.13 18.02
CA ALA A 491 13.52 -6.65 16.65
C ALA A 491 14.79 -7.23 16.01
N ASN A 492 15.93 -7.15 16.70
CA ASN A 492 17.23 -7.56 16.17
C ASN A 492 17.86 -8.73 16.97
N PRO A 493 18.66 -9.60 16.32
CA PRO A 493 19.48 -10.57 17.02
C PRO A 493 20.57 -9.86 17.87
N PRO A 494 21.12 -10.51 18.91
CA PRO A 494 22.20 -9.94 19.70
C PRO A 494 23.46 -9.66 18.87
N ALA A 495 23.94 -8.41 18.88
CA ALA A 495 25.18 -8.01 18.19
C ALA A 495 26.41 -8.83 18.64
N ALA A 496 26.47 -9.16 19.93
CA ALA A 496 27.49 -10.04 20.51
C ALA A 496 26.85 -11.22 21.26
N VAL A 497 27.55 -12.35 21.27
CA VAL A 497 27.23 -13.57 22.01
C VAL A 497 28.36 -13.87 23.01
N GLY A 498 28.07 -14.65 24.05
CA GLY A 498 29.09 -15.04 25.03
C GLY A 498 30.25 -15.82 24.40
N LYS A 499 31.42 -15.85 25.07
CA LYS A 499 32.63 -16.53 24.57
C LYS A 499 32.41 -18.00 24.20
N ASP A 500 31.52 -18.67 24.91
CA ASP A 500 31.17 -20.09 24.73
C ASP A 500 29.77 -20.26 24.09
N GLU A 501 29.20 -19.20 23.52
CA GLU A 501 27.90 -19.24 22.85
C GLU A 501 28.07 -19.28 21.33
N VAL A 502 27.46 -20.29 20.72
CA VAL A 502 27.37 -20.41 19.26
C VAL A 502 26.03 -19.87 18.80
N ARG A 503 26.05 -19.02 17.77
CA ARG A 503 24.85 -18.53 17.10
C ARG A 503 24.07 -19.68 16.48
N HIS A 504 22.75 -19.60 16.53
CA HIS A 504 21.88 -20.68 16.05
C HIS A 504 20.69 -20.14 15.24
N ALA A 505 20.25 -20.97 14.30
CA ALA A 505 19.24 -20.58 13.31
C ALA A 505 17.79 -20.59 13.84
N CYS A 506 17.52 -21.16 15.02
CA CYS A 506 16.16 -21.49 15.42
C CYS A 506 15.95 -21.50 16.95
N MET A 507 14.69 -21.30 17.39
CA MET A 507 14.27 -21.44 18.78
C MET A 507 14.63 -22.81 19.33
N GLY A 508 15.14 -22.83 20.57
CA GLY A 508 15.52 -24.03 21.28
C GLY A 508 16.81 -24.70 20.78
N LEU A 509 17.59 -24.05 19.92
CA LEU A 509 18.90 -24.57 19.50
C LEU A 509 20.08 -23.99 20.31
N ASN A 510 19.78 -23.29 21.41
CA ASN A 510 20.77 -22.73 22.30
C ASN A 510 21.50 -23.82 23.10
N HIS A 511 22.78 -23.58 23.38
CA HIS A 511 23.70 -24.55 23.96
C HIS A 511 23.70 -24.54 25.49
N CYS A 512 23.29 -23.43 26.11
CA CYS A 512 23.32 -23.23 27.55
C CYS A 512 22.23 -22.26 28.04
N LYS A 513 22.07 -22.19 29.37
CA LYS A 513 21.23 -21.20 30.07
C LYS A 513 21.63 -19.78 29.67
N GLY A 514 20.65 -18.90 29.47
CA GLY A 514 20.87 -17.48 29.14
C GLY A 514 21.28 -17.22 27.69
N GLN A 515 21.38 -18.25 26.85
CA GLN A 515 21.72 -18.14 25.43
C GLN A 515 20.45 -18.17 24.55
N GLY A 516 20.47 -17.51 23.40
CA GLY A 516 19.27 -17.28 22.56
C GLY A 516 18.90 -15.81 22.46
N ARG A 517 17.92 -15.49 21.60
CA ARG A 517 17.63 -14.10 21.19
C ARG A 517 17.19 -13.21 22.35
N THR A 518 16.29 -13.70 23.19
CA THR A 518 15.77 -12.95 24.35
C THR A 518 16.70 -12.95 25.56
N ARG A 519 17.74 -13.79 25.56
CA ARG A 519 18.59 -14.07 26.74
C ARG A 519 17.85 -14.65 27.95
N ASP A 520 16.56 -14.95 27.81
CA ASP A 520 15.69 -15.42 28.88
C ASP A 520 15.38 -16.90 28.69
N ASN A 521 16.14 -17.78 29.34
CA ASN A 521 15.86 -19.21 29.39
C ASN A 521 16.60 -19.86 30.56
N ASN A 522 16.08 -20.99 31.02
CA ASN A 522 16.62 -21.67 32.19
C ASN A 522 17.66 -22.74 31.86
N CYS A 523 17.73 -23.21 30.61
CA CYS A 523 18.60 -24.31 30.22
C CYS A 523 18.89 -24.33 28.71
N ALA A 524 19.89 -25.13 28.33
CA ALA A 524 20.11 -25.55 26.95
C ALA A 524 18.82 -26.14 26.36
N GLY A 525 18.53 -25.79 25.10
CA GLY A 525 17.33 -26.21 24.41
C GLY A 525 16.09 -25.33 24.64
N GLN A 526 16.16 -24.31 25.52
CA GLN A 526 15.03 -23.46 25.91
C GLN A 526 15.12 -21.99 25.47
N GLY A 527 16.11 -21.61 24.68
CA GLY A 527 16.32 -20.25 24.20
C GLY A 527 15.25 -19.83 23.20
N TYR A 528 14.74 -18.60 23.35
CA TYR A 528 13.77 -18.04 22.41
C TYR A 528 14.48 -17.58 21.14
N CYS A 529 13.99 -18.08 19.99
CA CYS A 529 14.33 -17.71 18.61
C CYS A 529 15.83 -17.72 18.20
N SER A 530 16.11 -17.36 16.95
CA SER A 530 17.46 -17.38 16.34
C SER A 530 18.36 -16.26 16.85
N THR A 531 19.67 -16.51 16.80
CA THR A 531 20.74 -15.54 17.08
C THR A 531 21.70 -15.37 15.89
N ALA A 532 21.35 -15.93 14.73
CA ALA A 532 22.10 -15.78 13.49
C ALA A 532 22.15 -14.31 13.04
N LEU A 533 23.23 -13.95 12.33
CA LEU A 533 23.40 -12.63 11.72
C LEU A 533 23.39 -12.72 10.20
N GLU A 534 23.08 -11.58 9.57
CA GLU A 534 23.17 -11.42 8.12
C GLU A 534 24.61 -11.12 7.68
N TYR A 535 25.03 -11.82 6.63
CA TYR A 535 26.31 -11.62 5.97
C TYR A 535 26.38 -10.25 5.30
N ASN A 536 27.44 -9.51 5.58
CA ASN A 536 27.69 -8.20 4.99
C ASN A 536 28.60 -8.34 3.75
N TYR A 537 28.01 -8.14 2.57
CA TYR A 537 28.76 -8.20 1.30
C TYR A 537 29.73 -7.03 1.10
N ALA A 538 29.47 -5.88 1.74
CA ALA A 538 30.33 -4.69 1.63
C ALA A 538 31.56 -4.79 2.55
N ASP A 539 31.41 -5.41 3.72
CA ASP A 539 32.50 -5.72 4.65
C ASP A 539 32.29 -7.09 5.29
N PRO A 540 32.85 -8.17 4.69
CA PRO A 540 32.77 -9.53 5.22
C PRO A 540 33.33 -9.73 6.62
N SER A 541 34.08 -8.77 7.17
CA SER A 541 34.60 -8.84 8.54
C SER A 541 33.60 -8.35 9.60
N GLN A 542 32.51 -7.69 9.18
CA GLN A 542 31.50 -7.10 10.05
C GLN A 542 30.08 -7.46 9.61
N PRO A 543 29.47 -8.53 10.16
CA PRO A 543 28.08 -8.86 9.84
C PRO A 543 27.09 -7.77 10.21
N ASN A 544 25.97 -7.74 9.49
CA ASN A 544 24.84 -6.89 9.83
C ASN A 544 24.11 -7.45 11.06
N VAL A 545 23.74 -6.58 11.99
CA VAL A 545 22.93 -6.95 13.16
C VAL A 545 21.44 -6.99 12.77
N SER A 546 21.13 -7.91 11.86
CA SER A 546 19.81 -8.11 11.28
C SER A 546 19.53 -9.60 11.08
N ASP A 547 18.24 -9.92 11.00
CA ASP A 547 17.79 -11.20 10.48
C ASP A 547 18.12 -11.30 9.00
N HIS A 548 18.57 -12.46 8.54
CA HIS A 548 18.80 -12.67 7.11
C HIS A 548 17.60 -13.34 6.45
N THR A 549 17.29 -12.90 5.23
CA THR A 549 16.00 -13.18 4.58
C THR A 549 16.09 -14.17 3.42
N CYS A 550 17.29 -14.60 3.03
CA CYS A 550 17.50 -15.34 1.79
C CYS A 550 18.55 -16.46 1.92
N HIS A 551 18.46 -17.44 1.01
CA HIS A 551 19.58 -18.31 0.65
C HIS A 551 20.82 -17.46 0.39
N VAL A 552 21.97 -17.86 0.92
CA VAL A 552 23.27 -17.17 0.85
C VAL A 552 23.51 -15.96 1.77
N LYS A 553 22.60 -15.60 2.68
CA LYS A 553 22.81 -14.45 3.58
C LYS A 553 23.21 -14.79 5.01
N ASN A 554 23.50 -16.05 5.32
CA ASN A 554 24.00 -16.44 6.63
C ASN A 554 25.46 -15.97 6.83
N ASP A 555 25.74 -15.40 8.00
CA ASP A 555 27.08 -14.91 8.32
C ASP A 555 28.14 -16.02 8.52
N CYS A 556 27.74 -17.21 8.97
CA CYS A 556 28.70 -18.29 9.26
C CYS A 556 28.10 -19.70 9.12
N ALA A 557 28.96 -20.72 9.30
CA ALA A 557 28.57 -22.12 9.42
C ALA A 557 27.49 -22.31 10.51
N GLY A 558 26.52 -23.18 10.26
CA GLY A 558 25.42 -23.48 11.18
C GLY A 558 24.39 -22.36 11.41
N GLN A 559 24.51 -21.22 10.73
CA GLN A 559 23.59 -20.08 10.85
C GLN A 559 22.53 -20.01 9.75
N GLY A 560 22.52 -20.94 8.77
CA GLY A 560 21.43 -21.06 7.78
C GLY A 560 20.24 -21.86 8.31
N GLY A 561 19.04 -21.74 7.74
CA GLY A 561 17.88 -22.52 8.22
C GLY A 561 16.74 -22.61 7.22
N CYS A 562 16.42 -23.81 6.68
CA CYS A 562 15.69 -23.90 5.41
C CYS A 562 14.43 -24.75 5.26
N GLY A 563 13.52 -24.19 4.45
CA GLY A 563 12.48 -24.92 3.69
C GLY A 563 12.00 -24.27 2.39
N LEU A 564 12.45 -23.08 2.01
CA LEU A 564 11.92 -22.37 0.81
C LEU A 564 12.84 -22.46 -0.41
N TYR A 565 14.15 -22.32 -0.22
CA TYR A 565 15.18 -22.33 -1.28
C TYR A 565 16.33 -23.26 -0.90
N GLY A 566 16.98 -23.86 -1.89
CA GLY A 566 18.02 -24.87 -1.72
C GLY A 566 17.57 -26.25 -2.21
N THR A 567 18.54 -27.12 -2.43
CA THR A 567 18.37 -28.52 -2.83
C THR A 567 17.60 -29.33 -1.79
N ALA A 568 17.05 -30.47 -2.21
CA ALA A 568 16.39 -31.42 -1.30
C ALA A 568 17.29 -31.85 -0.11
N GLU A 569 18.61 -31.91 -0.31
CA GLU A 569 19.58 -32.24 0.75
C GLU A 569 19.73 -31.10 1.74
N GLU A 570 19.91 -29.87 1.25
CA GLU A 570 19.99 -28.69 2.12
C GLU A 570 18.72 -28.54 2.96
N GLN A 571 17.53 -28.71 2.35
CA GLN A 571 16.24 -28.65 3.06
C GLN A 571 16.03 -29.79 4.07
N ASP A 572 16.71 -30.93 3.93
CA ASP A 572 16.69 -32.00 4.93
C ASP A 572 17.63 -31.71 6.12
N HIS A 573 18.55 -30.75 5.97
CA HIS A 573 19.59 -30.44 6.96
C HIS A 573 19.67 -28.94 7.32
N PRO A 574 18.56 -28.33 7.78
CA PRO A 574 18.59 -26.95 8.28
C PRO A 574 19.61 -26.77 9.41
N ALA A 575 20.28 -25.61 9.43
CA ALA A 575 21.38 -25.27 10.36
C ALA A 575 22.63 -26.15 10.23
N HIS A 576 22.81 -26.86 9.11
CA HIS A 576 23.98 -27.70 8.87
C HIS A 576 24.71 -27.34 7.58
N ASN A 577 24.97 -26.05 7.40
CA ASN A 577 25.80 -25.51 6.32
C ASN A 577 27.27 -25.38 6.74
N GLU A 578 28.19 -25.54 5.79
CA GLU A 578 29.64 -25.60 6.07
C GLU A 578 30.29 -24.22 6.28
N CYS A 579 29.72 -23.14 5.73
CA CYS A 579 30.31 -21.80 5.81
C CYS A 579 29.29 -20.67 5.65
N ALA A 580 29.76 -19.44 5.81
CA ALA A 580 29.06 -18.21 5.41
C ALA A 580 28.53 -18.33 3.98
N THR A 581 27.35 -17.78 3.71
CA THR A 581 26.71 -17.78 2.39
C THR A 581 26.39 -19.16 1.76
N LEU A 582 26.69 -20.26 2.46
CA LEU A 582 26.31 -21.63 2.06
C LEU A 582 25.05 -22.13 2.76
N GLY A 583 24.43 -21.28 3.57
CA GLY A 583 23.18 -21.56 4.26
C GLY A 583 21.98 -21.30 3.37
N SER A 584 21.05 -22.24 3.40
CA SER A 584 19.77 -22.06 2.75
C SER A 584 18.79 -21.32 3.67
N CYS A 585 18.02 -20.37 3.09
CA CYS A 585 16.85 -19.67 3.65
C CYS A 585 17.04 -18.67 4.83
N ALA A 586 15.93 -17.99 5.16
CA ALA A 586 15.83 -16.95 6.17
C ALA A 586 15.90 -17.44 7.63
N THR A 587 16.41 -16.63 8.54
CA THR A 587 16.25 -16.82 9.99
C THR A 587 15.65 -15.57 10.60
N PRO A 588 14.74 -15.69 11.59
CA PRO A 588 14.32 -16.90 12.30
C PRO A 588 13.47 -17.88 11.48
N ILE A 589 13.43 -19.14 11.93
CA ILE A 589 12.52 -20.17 11.41
C ILE A 589 11.23 -20.16 12.23
N ASN A 590 10.13 -19.74 11.61
CA ASN A 590 8.79 -19.76 12.19
C ASN A 590 8.04 -21.09 11.98
N ALA A 591 6.96 -21.27 12.73
CA ALA A 591 6.14 -22.48 12.74
C ALA A 591 5.42 -22.74 11.40
N GLU A 592 5.07 -21.69 10.68
CA GLU A 592 4.31 -21.75 9.43
C GLU A 592 5.18 -22.15 8.23
N ARG A 593 6.50 -22.14 8.39
CA ARG A 593 7.44 -22.46 7.31
C ARG A 593 7.53 -23.96 7.06
N PHE A 594 7.46 -24.37 5.80
CA PHE A 594 7.53 -25.78 5.38
C PHE A 594 8.61 -26.03 4.31
N SER A 595 9.10 -27.27 4.21
CA SER A 595 10.03 -27.68 3.13
C SER A 595 9.29 -27.80 1.80
N THR A 596 9.85 -27.26 0.74
CA THR A 596 9.28 -27.26 -0.62
C THR A 596 9.74 -28.45 -1.46
N ASP A 597 10.84 -29.10 -1.07
CA ASP A 597 11.40 -30.24 -1.80
C ASP A 597 11.87 -31.36 -0.84
N GLY A 598 12.22 -32.51 -1.42
CA GLY A 598 12.82 -33.63 -0.70
C GLY A 598 11.86 -34.42 0.22
N PRO A 599 12.40 -35.27 1.12
CA PRO A 599 11.61 -36.18 1.95
C PRO A 599 10.74 -35.47 3.03
N ASN A 600 11.01 -34.19 3.28
CA ASN A 600 10.22 -33.36 4.19
C ASN A 600 9.24 -32.43 3.49
N ARG A 601 9.05 -32.57 2.16
CA ARG A 601 8.13 -31.71 1.42
C ARG A 601 6.75 -31.61 2.10
N GLY A 602 6.30 -30.38 2.33
CA GLY A 602 5.04 -30.05 3.02
C GLY A 602 5.08 -30.19 4.54
N LYS A 603 6.23 -30.48 5.15
CA LYS A 603 6.40 -30.58 6.61
C LYS A 603 7.13 -29.35 7.16
N GLY A 604 6.89 -29.04 8.43
CA GLY A 604 7.43 -27.86 9.10
C GLY A 604 8.97 -27.87 9.22
N VAL A 605 9.61 -26.80 8.77
CA VAL A 605 11.06 -26.62 8.80
C VAL A 605 11.58 -26.61 10.23
N TRP A 606 10.89 -25.89 11.11
CA TRP A 606 11.25 -25.78 12.51
C TRP A 606 11.37 -27.17 13.16
N LYS A 607 10.39 -28.05 12.89
CA LYS A 607 10.40 -29.43 13.40
C LYS A 607 11.58 -30.22 12.86
N ARG A 608 11.94 -30.03 11.58
CA ARG A 608 13.11 -30.70 11.01
C ARG A 608 14.39 -30.17 11.63
N ALA A 609 14.55 -28.85 11.79
CA ALA A 609 15.69 -28.24 12.45
C ALA A 609 15.87 -28.73 13.88
N ARG A 610 14.77 -28.86 14.63
CA ARG A 610 14.82 -29.41 15.98
C ARG A 610 15.28 -30.87 16.00
N LYS A 611 14.77 -31.70 15.08
CA LYS A 611 15.18 -33.10 14.94
C LYS A 611 16.66 -33.21 14.54
N VAL A 612 17.14 -32.40 13.61
CA VAL A 612 18.55 -32.37 13.20
C VAL A 612 19.45 -31.97 14.38
N PHE A 613 19.05 -30.97 15.17
CA PHE A 613 19.77 -30.60 16.38
C PHE A 613 19.85 -31.75 17.39
N GLU A 614 18.74 -32.45 17.62
CA GLU A 614 18.68 -33.63 18.50
C GLU A 614 19.58 -34.77 18.02
N GLU A 615 19.64 -35.00 16.71
CA GLU A 615 20.39 -36.11 16.10
C GLU A 615 21.89 -35.80 15.92
N LYS A 616 22.24 -34.57 15.53
CA LYS A 616 23.60 -34.20 15.11
C LYS A 616 24.35 -33.32 16.12
N THR A 617 23.66 -32.39 16.79
CA THR A 617 24.31 -31.38 17.66
C THR A 617 24.29 -31.78 19.12
N TRP A 618 23.15 -32.26 19.63
CA TRP A 618 22.97 -32.60 21.04
C TRP A 618 23.95 -33.64 21.58
N PRO A 619 24.29 -34.72 20.86
CA PRO A 619 25.27 -35.70 21.33
C PRO A 619 26.65 -35.09 21.59
N THR A 620 27.08 -34.15 20.74
CA THR A 620 28.35 -33.42 20.88
C THR A 620 28.32 -32.54 22.12
N LEU A 621 27.24 -31.80 22.35
CA LEU A 621 27.10 -30.96 23.55
C LEU A 621 27.12 -31.75 24.84
N ARG A 622 26.49 -32.93 24.86
CA ARG A 622 26.54 -33.82 26.02
C ARG A 622 27.93 -34.40 26.27
N LYS A 623 28.74 -34.57 25.23
CA LYS A 623 30.14 -34.98 25.38
C LYS A 623 30.95 -33.88 26.05
N ASP A 624 30.72 -32.63 25.65
CA ASP A 624 31.45 -31.46 26.17
C ASP A 624 30.94 -31.04 27.56
N ASN A 625 29.65 -31.24 27.82
CA ASN A 625 29.02 -31.02 29.12
C ASN A 625 28.19 -32.24 29.55
N PRO A 626 28.80 -33.20 30.27
CA PRO A 626 28.12 -34.42 30.72
C PRO A 626 26.95 -34.19 31.69
N SER A 627 26.81 -32.98 32.25
CA SER A 627 25.69 -32.61 33.13
C SER A 627 24.37 -32.35 32.37
N LEU A 628 24.42 -32.21 31.05
CA LEU A 628 23.24 -32.02 30.21
C LEU A 628 22.34 -33.27 30.17
N PRO A 629 20.99 -33.08 30.10
CA PRO A 629 20.04 -34.19 30.08
C PRO A 629 20.22 -35.11 28.86
N LYS A 630 19.76 -36.36 28.98
CA LYS A 630 19.92 -37.39 27.94
C LYS A 630 19.40 -36.95 26.57
N THR A 631 18.24 -36.29 26.57
CA THR A 631 17.65 -35.58 25.43
C THR A 631 17.56 -34.09 25.77
N PRO A 632 17.53 -33.19 24.76
CA PRO A 632 17.38 -31.77 25.04
C PRO A 632 16.05 -31.46 25.70
N SER A 633 16.06 -30.44 26.56
CA SER A 633 14.85 -29.94 27.21
C SER A 633 13.82 -29.53 26.16
N PRO A 634 12.51 -29.73 26.40
CA PRO A 634 11.48 -29.16 25.55
C PRO A 634 11.65 -27.65 25.44
N VAL A 635 11.22 -27.08 24.32
CA VAL A 635 11.17 -25.62 24.15
C VAL A 635 10.29 -24.97 25.22
N PRO A 636 10.54 -23.69 25.57
CA PRO A 636 9.68 -22.97 26.50
C PRO A 636 8.24 -22.94 25.97
N HIS A 637 7.27 -22.85 26.87
CA HIS A 637 5.83 -22.76 26.53
C HIS A 637 5.42 -23.77 25.45
N GLN A 638 5.62 -25.07 25.72
CA GLN A 638 5.41 -26.13 24.74
C GLN A 638 3.97 -26.15 24.18
N GLU A 639 3.00 -25.70 24.98
CA GLU A 639 1.61 -25.48 24.61
C GLU A 639 1.43 -24.43 23.50
N LEU A 640 2.37 -23.49 23.38
CA LEU A 640 2.39 -22.43 22.37
C LEU A 640 3.36 -22.73 21.22
N PHE A 641 4.53 -23.30 21.52
CA PHE A 641 5.66 -23.40 20.59
C PHE A 641 6.04 -24.83 20.20
N SER A 642 5.15 -25.82 20.39
CA SER A 642 5.40 -27.22 19.96
C SER A 642 5.71 -27.38 18.46
N ASN A 643 5.30 -26.42 17.64
CA ASN A 643 5.57 -26.38 16.20
C ASN A 643 6.62 -25.30 15.82
N GLY A 644 7.18 -24.59 16.79
CA GLY A 644 8.03 -23.43 16.61
C GLY A 644 7.35 -22.11 16.99
N PRO A 645 8.09 -20.98 16.91
CA PRO A 645 7.52 -19.67 17.15
C PRO A 645 6.54 -19.29 16.04
N THR A 646 5.32 -18.90 16.39
CA THR A 646 4.28 -18.53 15.41
C THR A 646 4.44 -17.09 14.94
N MET A 647 3.95 -16.79 13.74
CA MET A 647 3.80 -15.40 13.27
C MET A 647 2.98 -14.57 14.24
N GLU A 648 1.90 -15.14 14.78
CA GLU A 648 1.05 -14.46 15.74
C GLU A 648 1.82 -14.01 17.00
N TRP A 649 2.83 -14.76 17.44
CA TRP A 649 3.69 -14.35 18.55
C TRP A 649 4.75 -13.31 18.13
N ILE A 650 5.36 -13.49 16.96
CA ILE A 650 6.44 -12.62 16.46
C ILE A 650 5.88 -11.27 16.02
N GLU A 651 4.90 -11.28 15.13
CA GLU A 651 4.34 -10.08 14.52
C GLU A 651 3.24 -9.47 15.39
N THR A 652 2.25 -10.26 15.80
CA THR A 652 1.07 -9.71 16.45
C THR A 652 1.28 -9.43 17.95
N TYR A 653 1.92 -10.32 18.70
CA TYR A 653 2.17 -10.13 20.14
C TYR A 653 3.42 -9.28 20.44
N SER A 654 4.49 -9.50 19.68
CA SER A 654 5.76 -8.81 19.91
C SER A 654 5.87 -7.50 19.13
N GLY A 655 5.09 -7.31 18.06
CA GLY A 655 5.09 -6.10 17.25
C GLY A 655 6.25 -6.02 16.24
N GLU A 656 6.89 -7.15 15.93
CA GLU A 656 8.10 -7.21 15.11
C GLU A 656 7.85 -7.92 13.78
N GLY A 657 8.44 -7.46 12.69
CA GLY A 657 8.24 -8.08 11.37
C GLY A 657 9.11 -9.33 11.14
N MET A 658 8.61 -10.29 10.36
CA MET A 658 9.44 -11.32 9.74
C MET A 658 9.41 -11.21 8.22
N THR A 659 10.57 -11.35 7.59
CA THR A 659 10.72 -11.35 6.13
C THR A 659 11.20 -12.71 5.63
N ALA A 660 10.69 -13.13 4.48
CA ALA A 660 11.14 -14.31 3.76
C ALA A 660 11.39 -13.98 2.29
N CYS A 661 12.38 -14.66 1.71
CA CYS A 661 12.61 -14.59 0.27
C CYS A 661 11.40 -15.15 -0.49
N GLY A 662 11.05 -14.50 -1.61
CA GLY A 662 9.98 -14.91 -2.51
C GLY A 662 8.73 -14.04 -2.39
N ALA A 663 8.06 -13.83 -3.52
CA ALA A 663 6.82 -13.06 -3.61
C ALA A 663 5.56 -13.88 -3.25
N SER A 664 5.70 -15.16 -2.92
CA SER A 664 4.57 -15.99 -2.49
C SER A 664 4.33 -15.81 -1.00
N GLY A 665 3.13 -15.37 -0.60
CA GLY A 665 2.70 -15.33 0.82
C GLY A 665 2.60 -16.70 1.51
N MET A 666 3.05 -17.77 0.85
CA MET A 666 3.02 -19.15 1.33
C MET A 666 4.05 -19.43 2.43
N SER A 667 5.04 -18.56 2.64
CA SER A 667 6.09 -18.74 3.64
C SER A 667 5.67 -18.38 5.06
N GLY A 668 4.49 -17.77 5.26
CA GLY A 668 4.10 -17.22 6.56
C GLY A 668 5.11 -16.18 7.05
N ALA A 669 5.50 -15.26 6.17
CA ALA A 669 6.31 -14.08 6.43
C ALA A 669 6.11 -13.15 5.23
N ASN A 670 6.26 -11.84 5.42
CA ASN A 670 6.17 -10.89 4.32
C ASN A 670 7.29 -11.16 3.29
N SER A 671 6.97 -11.03 2.00
CA SER A 671 7.97 -11.12 0.96
C SER A 671 9.04 -10.04 1.19
N CYS A 672 10.31 -10.35 0.91
CA CYS A 672 11.33 -9.32 0.80
C CYS A 672 10.86 -8.24 -0.19
N GLY A 673 10.55 -7.04 0.33
CA GLY A 673 10.42 -5.82 -0.47
C GLY A 673 11.78 -5.38 -0.96
#